data_AF-A0A316QCN0-F1
#
_entry.id   AF-A0A316QCN0-F1
#
_cell.length_a   1.000
_cell.length_b   1.000
_cell.length_c   1.000
_cell.angle_alpha   90.00
_cell.angle_beta   90.00
_cell.angle_gamma   90.00
#
_symmetry.space_group_name_H-M   'P 1'
#
loop_
_entity.id
_entity.type
_entity.pdbx_description
1 polymer ?
#
loop_
_entity_poly.entity_id
_entity_poly.type
_entity_poly.pdbx_seq_one_letter_code
_entity_poly.pdbx_strand_id
1 'polypeptide(L)'
;MKKRLFVILLSLAVMVGLSFTVWAADGVVAKIGNQEYTSLGNAVADVPTDGTKTTIVLTNDITGLTTDQIVTIAQGQNIVLDMAGHSITVDSAFTGRPIVNNGTLLVTGNGTISSEASELGGYGAILNNETGTLTIENGTFAGSVFGKGSAIRNSGDCTINDGDFTGTAAVYNAETGDLTINDGNFHTTSCNQTINSAGQACWSYCISSAGNLVFKNGTVTGVQGALAIAGGTGVVYDGEFTTVACEHSESGATAFYAIYIAGETGNATASIYGGTYTAVSKAAIMVGNDNQGGDGGINAPASVVVYGGDFNSQEGVNVMLTGPSTGNPVISGGTFSNNIVGCQGQNNVTVSDYISSGSKIAEDADGNQVVSVDEEKAIFKVNGVPYATLGDAVAAVPADGTQTTITLLKNAAGGGVQIKAGQNIIFDFGGYTYTVGAPTVGSAGTETNGFQLLNGSTVTMKNGTVKASDYEKLKILIQNYCDLTLEDIVLDAREAAQVTHVSSNNHGNVLITGSTSIYASPKGFAFDVYYWPNNGYDDGVSVTVDTTGTIEGNVQYGSDGSTTGVADIAEKAALVIENGAIRGEIDTYNLNASSDTGIRVTGGTFDNTTWSDYTPAGNTLVPDGNGNYVIGVDEATAIAEVDDVGYMNVQDAIDAIDTEGTVTLLGNYTGTFTVPAGKTVTLDLNGKTLTHSGEDITVLGELVIEDSAGSGKLTSQGSIVVDGDTAKFTLESGALESTNNYGIYCMNGATAIVNGGSIDSYYAPL
;
A
#
# COMPACT_ATOMS: atom_id res chain seq x y z
N MET A 1 -34.92 32.59 36.46
CA MET A 1 -33.92 32.92 37.51
C MET A 1 -32.59 32.32 37.12
N LYS A 2 -31.52 33.15 37.09
CA LYS A 2 -30.08 32.83 37.27
C LYS A 2 -29.47 31.72 36.36
N LYS A 3 -28.69 32.09 35.33
CA LYS A 3 -27.19 32.25 35.33
C LYS A 3 -26.48 30.89 35.34
N ARG A 4 -25.77 30.41 34.29
CA ARG A 4 -24.49 30.82 33.64
C ARG A 4 -24.21 29.76 32.52
N LEU A 5 -23.43 29.91 31.43
CA LEU A 5 -22.25 30.71 31.10
C LEU A 5 -22.11 30.81 29.55
N PHE A 6 -21.64 31.96 29.06
CA PHE A 6 -21.18 32.30 27.70
C PHE A 6 -19.82 31.58 27.40
N VAL A 7 -19.31 31.40 26.18
CA VAL A 7 -18.94 32.40 25.14
C VAL A 7 -18.78 31.71 23.77
N ILE A 8 -19.52 32.21 22.77
CA ILE A 8 -19.18 32.23 21.33
C ILE A 8 -19.12 33.71 20.97
N LEU A 9 -18.03 34.17 20.36
CA LEU A 9 -17.78 35.49 19.71
C LEU A 9 -16.24 35.59 19.59
N LEU A 10 -15.60 36.14 18.56
CA LEU A 10 -16.01 36.76 17.31
C LEU A 10 -14.68 37.02 16.59
N SER A 11 -14.59 36.60 15.34
CA SER A 11 -13.66 37.11 14.35
C SER A 11 -13.87 38.62 14.17
N LEU A 12 -13.00 39.44 14.76
CA LEU A 12 -12.89 40.86 14.40
C LEU A 12 -11.52 41.44 14.78
N ALA A 13 -10.78 41.84 13.75
CA ALA A 13 -9.84 42.96 13.69
C ALA A 13 -8.74 43.07 14.77
N VAL A 14 -7.52 42.68 14.38
CA VAL A 14 -6.29 43.42 14.75
C VAL A 14 -5.58 43.78 13.44
N MET A 15 -6.15 44.74 12.70
CA MET A 15 -5.36 45.64 11.87
C MET A 15 -4.68 46.63 12.82
N VAL A 16 -3.43 46.37 13.18
CA VAL A 16 -2.55 47.45 13.65
C VAL A 16 -1.93 48.06 12.41
N GLY A 17 -2.54 49.15 11.94
CA GLY A 17 -1.93 50.03 10.96
C GLY A 17 -0.69 50.68 11.56
N LEU A 18 0.47 50.15 11.21
CA LEU A 18 1.71 50.90 11.22
C LEU A 18 1.74 51.71 9.93
N SER A 19 1.49 53.01 10.06
CA SER A 19 1.70 53.98 8.98
C SER A 19 3.19 54.03 8.65
N PHE A 20 3.61 53.28 7.64
CA PHE A 20 4.91 53.44 7.01
C PHE A 20 4.87 54.66 6.08
N THR A 21 5.82 55.57 6.27
CA THR A 21 6.10 56.64 5.31
C THR A 21 6.59 56.01 4.01
N VAL A 22 5.71 55.97 3.01
CA VAL A 22 5.99 55.57 1.64
C VAL A 22 6.91 56.62 1.01
N TRP A 23 8.17 56.25 0.76
CA TRP A 23 8.91 56.84 -0.34
C TRP A 23 8.46 56.11 -1.60
N ALA A 24 7.63 56.77 -2.40
CA ALA A 24 7.18 56.28 -3.69
C ALA A 24 8.39 56.19 -4.63
N ALA A 25 8.66 55.00 -5.16
CA ALA A 25 9.19 54.93 -6.51
C ALA A 25 8.03 55.32 -7.44
N ASP A 26 8.18 56.41 -8.19
CA ASP A 26 7.17 56.87 -9.15
C ASP A 26 7.03 55.81 -10.26
N GLY A 27 5.97 55.00 -10.20
CA GLY A 27 5.61 54.05 -11.27
C GLY A 27 4.70 52.91 -10.79
N VAL A 28 3.75 52.52 -11.64
CA VAL A 28 3.00 51.26 -11.48
C VAL A 28 3.95 50.11 -11.80
N VAL A 29 4.03 49.10 -10.93
CA VAL A 29 4.92 47.94 -11.09
C VAL A 29 4.16 46.63 -11.26
N ALA A 30 2.92 46.56 -10.79
CA ALA A 30 2.09 45.36 -10.87
C ALA A 30 0.63 45.73 -11.16
N LYS A 31 -0.12 44.79 -11.76
CA LYS A 31 -1.56 44.92 -11.97
C LYS A 31 -2.30 43.62 -11.68
N ILE A 32 -3.56 43.75 -11.25
CA ILE A 32 -4.56 42.68 -11.15
C ILE A 32 -5.75 43.10 -12.00
N GLY A 33 -5.95 42.43 -13.14
CA GLY A 33 -6.90 42.89 -14.14
C GLY A 33 -6.58 44.31 -14.61
N ASN A 34 -7.47 45.26 -14.30
CA ASN A 34 -7.28 46.69 -14.60
C ASN A 34 -6.81 47.53 -13.39
N GLN A 35 -6.68 46.93 -12.21
CA GLN A 35 -6.22 47.63 -11.02
C GLN A 35 -4.69 47.67 -10.98
N GLU A 36 -4.14 48.86 -10.78
CA GLU A 36 -2.70 49.14 -10.79
C GLU A 36 -2.14 49.32 -9.38
N TYR A 37 -0.93 48.81 -9.14
CA TYR A 37 -0.25 48.87 -7.85
C TYR A 37 1.18 49.39 -8.03
N THR A 38 1.59 50.28 -7.13
CA THR A 38 2.96 50.85 -7.09
C THR A 38 3.95 49.96 -6.33
N SER A 39 3.51 48.85 -5.74
CA SER A 39 4.38 47.83 -5.16
C SER A 39 3.79 46.44 -5.34
N LEU A 40 4.64 45.42 -5.47
CA LEU A 40 4.20 44.02 -5.52
C LEU A 40 3.55 43.57 -4.21
N GLY A 41 4.08 44.03 -3.06
CA GLY A 41 3.48 43.73 -1.75
C GLY A 41 2.03 44.19 -1.63
N ASN A 42 1.68 45.36 -2.18
CA ASN A 42 0.30 45.84 -2.18
C ASN A 42 -0.60 45.02 -3.11
N ALA A 43 -0.10 44.59 -4.28
CA ALA A 43 -0.84 43.70 -5.17
C ALA A 43 -1.13 42.36 -4.49
N VAL A 44 -0.13 41.77 -3.82
CA VAL A 44 -0.29 40.51 -3.08
C VAL A 44 -1.27 40.67 -1.92
N ALA A 45 -1.22 41.77 -1.17
CA ALA A 45 -2.14 42.01 -0.06
C ALA A 45 -3.63 42.11 -0.48
N ASP A 46 -3.90 42.45 -1.74
CA ASP A 46 -5.26 42.55 -2.30
C ASP A 46 -5.81 41.20 -2.80
N VAL A 47 -4.97 40.16 -2.87
CA VAL A 47 -5.40 38.81 -3.23
C VAL A 47 -6.12 38.15 -2.05
N PRO A 48 -7.34 37.61 -2.23
CA PRO A 48 -8.08 36.97 -1.14
C PRO A 48 -7.41 35.69 -0.65
N THR A 49 -7.62 35.37 0.63
CA THR A 49 -7.10 34.17 1.30
C THR A 49 -8.10 33.00 1.26
N ASP A 50 -9.01 32.98 0.30
CA ASP A 50 -10.09 31.98 0.16
C ASP A 50 -9.80 30.91 -0.90
N GLY A 51 -8.56 30.86 -1.40
CA GLY A 51 -8.10 29.94 -2.44
C GLY A 51 -8.37 30.43 -3.87
N THR A 52 -9.01 31.58 -4.07
CA THR A 52 -9.30 32.12 -5.40
C THR A 52 -8.01 32.44 -6.16
N LYS A 53 -7.81 31.74 -7.29
CA LYS A 53 -6.67 31.95 -8.18
C LYS A 53 -6.70 33.37 -8.76
N THR A 54 -5.68 34.16 -8.46
CA THR A 54 -5.54 35.55 -8.89
C THR A 54 -4.22 35.76 -9.62
N THR A 55 -4.26 36.43 -10.78
CA THR A 55 -3.06 36.72 -11.56
C THR A 55 -2.57 38.14 -11.31
N ILE A 56 -1.33 38.24 -10.85
CA ILE A 56 -0.57 39.49 -10.74
C ILE A 56 0.39 39.52 -11.94
N VAL A 57 0.28 40.56 -12.77
CA VAL A 57 1.18 40.77 -13.91
C VAL A 57 2.13 41.91 -13.58
N LEU A 58 3.44 41.66 -13.64
CA LEU A 58 4.43 42.74 -13.56
C LEU A 58 4.36 43.62 -14.81
N THR A 59 4.55 44.92 -14.62
CA THR A 59 4.48 45.92 -15.70
C THR A 59 5.74 46.76 -15.83
N ASN A 60 6.62 46.67 -14.84
CA ASN A 60 7.95 47.29 -14.81
C ASN A 60 8.85 46.48 -13.87
N ASP A 61 10.16 46.69 -14.00
CA ASP A 61 11.14 46.14 -13.08
C ASP A 61 10.97 46.74 -11.68
N ILE A 62 11.11 45.90 -10.66
CA ILE A 62 11.21 46.26 -9.26
C ILE A 62 12.68 46.15 -8.88
N THR A 63 13.32 47.28 -8.56
CA THR A 63 14.75 47.33 -8.26
C THR A 63 15.01 47.92 -6.87
N GLY A 64 16.05 47.44 -6.19
CA GLY A 64 16.45 47.98 -4.90
C GLY A 64 15.46 47.66 -3.78
N LEU A 65 14.80 46.49 -3.86
CA LEU A 65 13.88 46.01 -2.83
C LEU A 65 14.61 45.89 -1.49
N THR A 66 14.08 46.53 -0.46
CA THR A 66 14.65 46.53 0.89
C THR A 66 14.11 45.38 1.74
N THR A 67 14.77 45.06 2.86
CA THR A 67 14.36 43.94 3.74
C THR A 67 12.90 44.06 4.22
N ASP A 68 12.43 45.27 4.50
CA ASP A 68 11.06 45.51 4.97
C ASP A 68 10.00 45.36 3.84
N GLN A 69 10.46 45.21 2.59
CA GLN A 69 9.62 45.06 1.39
C GLN A 69 9.52 43.60 0.90
N ILE A 70 10.02 42.62 1.67
CA ILE A 70 9.85 41.20 1.38
C ILE A 70 8.37 40.89 1.19
N VAL A 71 8.05 40.22 0.07
CA VAL A 71 6.69 39.86 -0.29
C VAL A 71 6.36 38.50 0.32
N THR A 72 5.34 38.45 1.17
CA THR A 72 4.88 37.21 1.79
C THR A 72 3.54 36.79 1.21
N ILE A 73 3.48 35.62 0.59
CA ILE A 73 2.23 34.97 0.18
C ILE A 73 1.67 34.25 1.40
N ALA A 74 0.49 34.65 1.86
CA ALA A 74 -0.15 34.08 3.04
C ALA A 74 -0.86 32.77 2.70
N GLN A 75 -1.06 31.91 3.71
CA GLN A 75 -1.86 30.71 3.57
C GLN A 75 -3.27 31.04 3.06
N GLY A 76 -3.77 30.23 2.14
CA GLY A 76 -5.07 30.45 1.48
C GLY A 76 -5.01 31.43 0.30
N GLN A 77 -3.92 32.18 0.08
CA GLN A 77 -3.74 32.91 -1.18
C GLN A 77 -3.32 31.96 -2.29
N ASN A 78 -3.85 32.19 -3.50
CA ASN A 78 -3.53 31.42 -4.70
C ASN A 78 -3.17 32.39 -5.83
N ILE A 79 -1.87 32.53 -6.10
CA ILE A 79 -1.32 33.60 -6.94
C ILE A 79 -0.63 33.01 -8.16
N VAL A 80 -0.93 33.57 -9.32
CA VAL A 80 -0.06 33.50 -10.50
C VAL A 80 0.72 34.81 -10.58
N LEU A 81 2.03 34.74 -10.37
CA LEU A 81 2.94 35.83 -10.64
C LEU A 81 3.45 35.70 -12.08
N ASP A 82 2.84 36.44 -12.99
CA ASP A 82 3.33 36.62 -14.35
C ASP A 82 4.36 37.75 -14.36
N MET A 83 5.64 37.36 -14.47
CA MET A 83 6.75 38.31 -14.48
C MET A 83 6.83 39.12 -15.77
N ALA A 84 6.20 38.67 -16.88
CA ALA A 84 6.19 39.36 -18.16
C ALA A 84 7.57 39.91 -18.63
N GLY A 85 8.65 39.19 -18.34
CA GLY A 85 10.04 39.55 -18.65
C GLY A 85 10.68 40.56 -17.69
N HIS A 86 9.97 41.03 -16.68
CA HIS A 86 10.44 42.00 -15.71
C HIS A 86 11.20 41.39 -14.54
N SER A 87 12.01 42.21 -13.89
CA SER A 87 12.90 41.80 -12.80
C SER A 87 12.41 42.24 -11.43
N ILE A 88 12.69 41.43 -10.41
CA ILE A 88 12.61 41.78 -8.98
C ILE A 88 14.03 41.64 -8.41
N THR A 89 14.67 42.77 -8.10
CA THR A 89 16.03 42.82 -7.55
C THR A 89 16.09 43.62 -6.26
N VAL A 90 17.05 43.26 -5.41
CA VAL A 90 17.19 43.80 -4.04
C VAL A 90 18.23 44.90 -3.94
N ASP A 91 18.21 45.67 -2.85
CA ASP A 91 19.30 46.57 -2.49
C ASP A 91 20.51 45.80 -1.91
N SER A 92 21.68 46.45 -1.82
CA SER A 92 22.92 45.82 -1.34
C SER A 92 22.95 45.50 0.17
N ALA A 93 22.07 46.10 0.96
CA ALA A 93 21.91 45.87 2.40
C ALA A 93 20.77 44.88 2.74
N PHE A 94 20.05 44.38 1.72
CA PHE A 94 18.95 43.45 1.86
C PHE A 94 19.34 42.19 2.61
N THR A 95 18.46 41.67 3.47
CA THR A 95 18.64 40.39 4.15
C THR A 95 17.39 39.54 4.03
N GLY A 96 17.47 38.40 3.34
CA GLY A 96 16.35 37.49 3.17
C GLY A 96 16.23 36.92 1.76
N ARG A 97 14.98 36.71 1.32
CA ARG A 97 14.59 36.38 -0.05
C ARG A 97 13.43 37.29 -0.49
N PRO A 98 13.40 37.81 -1.73
CA PRO A 98 12.34 38.71 -2.18
C PRO A 98 10.92 38.18 -1.97
N ILE A 99 10.74 36.86 -2.08
CA ILE A 99 9.45 36.20 -1.91
C ILE A 99 9.53 35.10 -0.84
N VAL A 100 8.55 35.10 0.06
CA VAL A 100 8.27 34.03 1.03
C VAL A 100 6.87 33.48 0.74
N ASN A 101 6.77 32.18 0.43
CA ASN A 101 5.51 31.53 0.09
C ASN A 101 5.02 30.63 1.24
N ASN A 102 3.81 30.91 1.74
CA ASN A 102 3.05 30.05 2.65
C ASN A 102 1.70 29.61 2.04
N GLY A 103 1.39 30.04 0.81
CA GLY A 103 0.16 29.74 0.07
C GLY A 103 0.47 29.00 -1.23
N THR A 104 -0.32 29.23 -2.28
CA THR A 104 -0.06 28.67 -3.62
C THR A 104 0.50 29.76 -4.52
N LEU A 105 1.69 29.53 -5.10
CA LEU A 105 2.38 30.45 -5.99
C LEU A 105 2.78 29.74 -7.29
N LEU A 106 2.28 30.24 -8.42
CA LEU A 106 2.74 29.89 -9.76
C LEU A 106 3.54 31.08 -10.33
N VAL A 107 4.80 30.86 -10.70
CA VAL A 107 5.66 31.88 -11.33
C VAL A 107 5.79 31.59 -12.83
N THR A 108 5.56 32.61 -13.67
CA THR A 108 5.64 32.51 -15.13
C THR A 108 6.15 33.80 -15.77
N GLY A 109 6.21 33.87 -17.09
CA GLY A 109 6.49 35.09 -17.85
C GLY A 109 7.97 35.41 -18.06
N ASN A 110 8.89 34.49 -17.72
CA ASN A 110 10.32 34.55 -18.03
C ASN A 110 11.05 35.85 -17.63
N GLY A 111 10.75 36.37 -16.44
CA GLY A 111 11.49 37.45 -15.78
C GLY A 111 12.58 36.95 -14.82
N THR A 112 13.10 37.87 -14.00
CA THR A 112 14.21 37.58 -13.06
C THR A 112 13.80 37.87 -11.62
N ILE A 113 14.13 37.00 -10.68
CA ILE A 113 14.07 37.28 -9.24
C ILE A 113 15.47 37.05 -8.67
N SER A 114 16.16 38.11 -8.28
CA SER A 114 17.55 38.03 -7.82
C SER A 114 17.78 38.77 -6.51
N SER A 115 18.42 38.10 -5.57
CA SER A 115 18.96 38.71 -4.36
C SER A 115 20.49 38.90 -4.41
N GLU A 116 21.13 38.70 -5.56
CA GLU A 116 22.61 38.68 -5.69
C GLU A 116 23.29 39.99 -5.31
N ALA A 117 22.59 41.13 -5.45
CA ALA A 117 23.12 42.44 -5.11
C ALA A 117 23.51 42.56 -3.62
N SER A 118 22.92 41.74 -2.75
CA SER A 118 23.31 41.62 -1.34
C SER A 118 24.24 40.42 -1.12
N GLU A 119 25.53 40.69 -0.96
CA GLU A 119 26.56 39.66 -0.83
C GLU A 119 26.29 38.69 0.32
N LEU A 120 26.06 39.21 1.54
CA LEU A 120 25.94 38.40 2.76
C LEU A 120 24.48 38.12 3.16
N GLY A 121 23.55 38.99 2.75
CA GLY A 121 22.13 38.89 3.13
C GLY A 121 21.22 38.36 2.03
N GLY A 122 21.69 38.30 0.79
CA GLY A 122 20.93 37.78 -0.36
C GLY A 122 20.87 36.26 -0.37
N TYR A 123 19.95 35.68 0.41
CA TYR A 123 19.86 34.23 0.59
C TYR A 123 19.23 33.49 -0.59
N GLY A 124 18.71 34.18 -1.61
CA GLY A 124 18.01 33.57 -2.74
C GLY A 124 16.78 34.34 -3.21
N ALA A 125 16.10 33.76 -4.20
CA ALA A 125 14.91 34.33 -4.82
C ALA A 125 13.63 34.03 -4.04
N ILE A 126 13.38 32.75 -3.72
CA ILE A 126 12.11 32.29 -3.14
C ILE A 126 12.35 31.33 -1.97
N LEU A 127 11.69 31.58 -0.85
CA LEU A 127 11.49 30.61 0.23
C LEU A 127 10.08 30.01 0.09
N ASN A 128 9.96 28.72 -0.19
CA ASN A 128 8.70 27.98 -0.10
C ASN A 128 8.66 27.26 1.26
N ASN A 129 7.82 27.73 2.17
CA ASN A 129 7.68 27.14 3.51
C ASN A 129 6.86 25.83 3.46
N GLU A 130 6.80 25.12 4.58
CA GLU A 130 6.12 23.83 4.72
C GLU A 130 4.66 23.81 4.28
N THR A 131 3.94 24.93 4.43
CA THR A 131 2.54 25.04 3.97
C THR A 131 2.40 25.54 2.54
N GLY A 132 3.52 25.86 1.87
CA GLY A 132 3.54 26.48 0.56
C GLY A 132 3.56 25.48 -0.58
N THR A 133 2.81 25.78 -1.63
CA THR A 133 2.89 25.12 -2.94
C THR A 133 3.48 26.10 -3.95
N LEU A 134 4.63 25.77 -4.52
CA LEU A 134 5.34 26.56 -5.52
C LEU A 134 5.38 25.81 -6.86
N THR A 135 5.04 26.50 -7.94
CA THR A 135 5.27 26.03 -9.31
C THR A 135 6.03 27.11 -10.08
N ILE A 136 7.13 26.75 -10.71
CA ILE A 136 7.93 27.64 -11.55
C ILE A 136 7.86 27.13 -12.99
N GLU A 137 7.30 27.93 -13.89
CA GLU A 137 7.23 27.59 -15.32
C GLU A 137 8.51 27.96 -16.08
N ASN A 138 9.16 29.07 -15.70
CA ASN A 138 10.38 29.61 -16.31
C ASN A 138 10.84 30.89 -15.57
N GLY A 139 11.99 31.41 -15.96
CA GLY A 139 12.60 32.64 -15.45
C GLY A 139 14.03 32.43 -14.95
N THR A 140 14.65 33.49 -14.44
CA THR A 140 15.98 33.45 -13.82
C THR A 140 15.84 33.72 -12.32
N PHE A 141 16.39 32.82 -11.50
CA PHE A 141 16.29 32.88 -10.05
C PHE A 141 17.69 32.84 -9.46
N ALA A 142 18.06 33.89 -8.73
CA ALA A 142 19.43 34.02 -8.27
C ALA A 142 19.57 34.45 -6.81
N GLY A 143 20.53 33.86 -6.12
CA GLY A 143 21.02 34.29 -4.82
C GLY A 143 22.50 34.61 -4.87
N SER A 144 23.02 35.34 -3.88
CA SER A 144 24.46 35.56 -3.80
C SER A 144 25.19 34.22 -3.60
N VAL A 145 26.23 33.97 -4.39
CA VAL A 145 27.15 32.81 -4.17
C VAL A 145 27.78 32.87 -2.77
N PHE A 146 27.93 34.08 -2.21
CA PHE A 146 28.49 34.35 -0.88
C PHE A 146 27.44 34.43 0.24
N GLY A 147 26.16 34.33 -0.10
CA GLY A 147 25.03 34.51 0.82
C GLY A 147 24.72 33.29 1.69
N LYS A 148 25.42 32.16 1.47
CA LYS A 148 25.15 30.87 2.15
C LYS A 148 23.69 30.43 2.02
N GLY A 149 23.11 30.70 0.85
CA GLY A 149 21.69 30.52 0.56
C GLY A 149 21.44 29.57 -0.60
N SER A 150 20.24 29.65 -1.16
CA SER A 150 19.84 28.91 -2.34
C SER A 150 18.85 29.72 -3.14
N ALA A 151 18.94 29.73 -4.48
CA ALA A 151 17.98 30.47 -5.31
C ALA A 151 16.55 30.11 -4.95
N ILE A 152 16.27 28.81 -4.87
CA ILE A 152 15.04 28.26 -4.31
C ILE A 152 15.36 27.51 -3.02
N ARG A 153 14.66 27.85 -1.93
CA ARG A 153 14.65 27.05 -0.71
C ARG A 153 13.26 26.46 -0.54
N ASN A 154 13.14 25.14 -0.58
CA ASN A 154 11.88 24.43 -0.45
C ASN A 154 11.77 23.69 0.88
N SER A 155 10.61 23.80 1.51
CA SER A 155 10.19 22.99 2.66
C SER A 155 8.76 22.48 2.51
N GLY A 156 8.05 22.84 1.43
CA GLY A 156 6.70 22.36 1.10
C GLY A 156 6.68 21.67 -0.28
N ASP A 157 5.62 21.88 -1.06
CA ASP A 157 5.50 21.32 -2.42
C ASP A 157 6.11 22.25 -3.46
N CYS A 158 7.08 21.79 -4.24
CA CYS A 158 7.71 22.57 -5.30
C CYS A 158 7.78 21.80 -6.61
N THR A 159 7.32 22.41 -7.70
CA THR A 159 7.52 21.92 -9.07
C THR A 159 8.27 22.97 -9.89
N ILE A 160 9.38 22.58 -10.50
CA ILE A 160 10.15 23.40 -11.44
C ILE A 160 10.00 22.77 -12.82
N ASN A 161 9.38 23.48 -13.76
CA ASN A 161 9.20 23.01 -15.13
C ASN A 161 10.37 23.38 -16.03
N ASP A 162 10.93 24.58 -15.84
CA ASP A 162 12.08 25.13 -16.56
C ASP A 162 12.59 26.38 -15.82
N GLY A 163 13.75 26.91 -16.22
CA GLY A 163 14.34 28.15 -15.73
C GLY A 163 15.85 28.10 -15.58
N ASP A 164 16.44 29.21 -15.16
CA ASP A 164 17.87 29.35 -14.84
C ASP A 164 18.04 29.67 -13.35
N PHE A 165 18.85 28.88 -12.63
CA PHE A 165 18.94 28.93 -11.18
C PHE A 165 20.40 28.98 -10.70
N THR A 166 20.75 30.00 -9.91
CA THR A 166 22.11 30.18 -9.39
C THR A 166 22.18 30.74 -7.96
N GLY A 167 23.25 30.40 -7.24
CA GLY A 167 23.51 30.89 -5.88
C GLY A 167 24.59 30.07 -5.19
N THR A 168 24.68 30.10 -3.85
CA THR A 168 25.53 29.13 -3.14
C THR A 168 25.06 27.71 -3.47
N ALA A 169 23.75 27.46 -3.41
CA ALA A 169 23.07 26.40 -4.14
C ALA A 169 22.08 27.02 -5.16
N ALA A 170 21.79 26.31 -6.24
CA ALA A 170 20.65 26.64 -7.09
C ALA A 170 19.34 26.27 -6.38
N VAL A 171 19.25 25.06 -5.83
CA VAL A 171 18.06 24.58 -5.10
C VAL A 171 18.47 23.85 -3.83
N TYR A 172 17.80 24.17 -2.73
CA TYR A 172 17.86 23.39 -1.49
C TYR A 172 16.46 22.92 -1.12
N ASN A 173 16.27 21.60 -1.04
CA ASN A 173 15.04 20.96 -0.60
C ASN A 173 15.23 20.38 0.81
N ALA A 174 14.49 20.89 1.78
CA ALA A 174 14.55 20.46 3.17
C ALA A 174 13.92 19.07 3.37
N GLU A 175 14.12 18.47 4.55
CA GLU A 175 13.57 17.16 4.94
C GLU A 175 12.05 17.04 4.74
N THR A 176 11.31 18.12 4.97
CA THR A 176 9.85 18.19 4.81
C THR A 176 9.39 18.49 3.38
N GLY A 177 10.31 18.82 2.47
CA GLY A 177 9.96 19.31 1.15
C GLY A 177 9.82 18.20 0.10
N ASP A 178 8.81 18.36 -0.76
CA ASP A 178 8.58 17.57 -1.96
C ASP A 178 8.97 18.39 -3.19
N LEU A 179 10.00 17.96 -3.90
CA LEU A 179 10.55 18.66 -5.06
C LEU A 179 10.41 17.82 -6.33
N THR A 180 9.75 18.35 -7.35
CA THR A 180 9.76 17.82 -8.71
C THR A 180 10.47 18.79 -9.65
N ILE A 181 11.47 18.32 -10.38
CA ILE A 181 12.16 19.07 -11.44
C ILE A 181 11.86 18.35 -12.77
N ASN A 182 11.18 19.03 -13.69
CA ASN A 182 10.89 18.50 -15.01
C ASN A 182 11.97 18.89 -16.04
N ASP A 183 12.54 20.10 -15.94
CA ASP A 183 13.65 20.60 -16.75
C ASP A 183 14.30 21.84 -16.08
N GLY A 184 15.35 22.39 -16.67
CA GLY A 184 15.97 23.66 -16.31
C GLY A 184 17.50 23.65 -16.34
N ASN A 185 18.10 24.82 -16.17
CA ASN A 185 19.54 25.02 -16.03
C ASN A 185 19.87 25.45 -14.59
N PHE A 186 20.61 24.60 -13.88
CA PHE A 186 21.02 24.82 -12.50
C PHE A 186 22.53 24.92 -12.47
N HIS A 187 23.06 26.02 -11.91
CA HIS A 187 24.50 26.15 -11.81
C HIS A 187 24.97 26.85 -10.53
N THR A 188 26.16 26.47 -10.05
CA THR A 188 26.84 27.18 -8.97
C THR A 188 28.35 27.13 -9.14
N THR A 189 29.01 28.23 -8.79
CA THR A 189 30.48 28.33 -8.70
C THR A 189 30.99 28.13 -7.29
N SER A 190 30.10 27.91 -6.31
CA SER A 190 30.48 27.76 -4.90
C SER A 190 31.27 26.47 -4.68
N CYS A 191 32.32 26.56 -3.86
CA CYS A 191 33.18 25.44 -3.50
C CYS A 191 33.72 25.58 -2.08
N ASN A 192 34.24 24.50 -1.49
CA ASN A 192 34.76 24.49 -0.12
C ASN A 192 35.89 25.52 0.18
N GLN A 193 36.43 26.21 -0.83
CA GLN A 193 37.39 27.31 -0.70
C GLN A 193 36.78 28.71 -0.96
N THR A 194 35.51 28.80 -1.32
CA THR A 194 34.79 30.06 -1.51
C THR A 194 34.55 30.69 -0.14
N ILE A 195 35.20 31.84 0.11
CA ILE A 195 35.10 32.59 1.37
C ILE A 195 34.47 33.96 1.09
N ASN A 196 33.43 34.33 1.84
CA ASN A 196 32.80 35.64 1.72
C ASN A 196 33.58 36.76 2.44
N SER A 197 33.16 38.01 2.27
CA SER A 197 33.79 39.18 2.94
C SER A 197 33.76 39.13 4.47
N ALA A 198 32.91 38.28 5.08
CA ALA A 198 32.88 38.02 6.51
C ALA A 198 33.84 36.88 6.96
N GLY A 199 34.62 36.30 6.05
CA GLY A 199 35.55 35.22 6.34
C GLY A 199 34.89 33.84 6.50
N GLN A 200 33.65 33.67 6.04
CA GLN A 200 32.89 32.43 6.16
C GLN A 200 32.92 31.61 4.87
N ALA A 201 33.06 30.30 5.02
CA ALA A 201 32.97 29.38 3.89
C ALA A 201 31.53 29.31 3.33
N CYS A 202 31.42 29.38 2.02
CA CYS A 202 30.17 29.40 1.26
C CYS A 202 30.21 28.32 0.18
N TRP A 203 29.66 27.16 0.46
CA TRP A 203 29.68 26.03 -0.46
C TRP A 203 28.41 25.22 -0.32
N SER A 204 27.99 24.62 -1.43
CA SER A 204 26.91 23.64 -1.48
C SER A 204 26.99 22.85 -2.77
N TYR A 205 26.37 21.68 -2.79
CA TYR A 205 26.01 21.06 -4.07
C TYR A 205 25.06 22.00 -4.82
N CYS A 206 25.11 21.97 -6.16
CA CYS A 206 24.25 22.83 -6.98
C CYS A 206 22.77 22.60 -6.65
N ILE A 207 22.37 21.33 -6.53
CA ILE A 207 21.09 20.91 -5.97
C ILE A 207 21.35 20.01 -4.77
N SER A 208 20.70 20.31 -3.65
CA SER A 208 20.77 19.48 -2.44
C SER A 208 19.36 19.20 -1.93
N SER A 209 19.03 17.92 -1.74
CA SER A 209 17.75 17.47 -1.20
C SER A 209 17.95 16.60 0.02
N ALA A 210 17.23 16.92 1.10
CA ALA A 210 17.05 16.08 2.28
C ALA A 210 15.63 15.49 2.37
N GLY A 211 14.68 16.01 1.57
CA GLY A 211 13.31 15.49 1.43
C GLY A 211 13.13 14.66 0.16
N ASN A 212 11.91 14.58 -0.35
CA ASN A 212 11.63 13.83 -1.59
C ASN A 212 12.02 14.65 -2.83
N LEU A 213 12.72 14.02 -3.77
CA LEU A 213 13.10 14.57 -5.05
C LEU A 213 12.65 13.64 -6.18
N VAL A 214 11.99 14.21 -7.19
CA VAL A 214 11.83 13.60 -8.50
C VAL A 214 12.49 14.52 -9.53
N PHE A 215 13.59 14.07 -10.14
CA PHE A 215 14.29 14.79 -11.19
C PHE A 215 14.07 14.08 -12.52
N LYS A 216 13.36 14.71 -13.45
CA LYS A 216 13.03 14.09 -14.74
C LYS A 216 14.05 14.42 -15.82
N ASN A 217 14.49 15.67 -15.90
CA ASN A 217 15.48 16.15 -16.85
C ASN A 217 16.03 17.52 -16.38
N GLY A 218 17.11 17.97 -17.01
CA GLY A 218 17.73 19.28 -16.79
C GLY A 218 19.25 19.23 -16.84
N THR A 219 19.90 20.39 -16.78
CA THR A 219 21.35 20.52 -16.70
C THR A 219 21.75 21.05 -15.33
N VAL A 220 22.65 20.36 -14.63
CA VAL A 220 23.13 20.69 -13.30
C VAL A 220 24.66 20.79 -13.32
N THR A 221 25.20 22.00 -13.15
CA THR A 221 26.63 22.26 -13.13
C THR A 221 27.08 22.82 -11.78
N GLY A 222 27.87 22.04 -11.04
CA GLY A 222 28.40 22.47 -9.75
C GLY A 222 29.92 22.49 -9.71
N VAL A 223 30.52 23.34 -8.86
CA VAL A 223 31.92 23.16 -8.49
C VAL A 223 32.00 22.17 -7.34
N GLN A 224 31.49 22.49 -6.14
CA GLN A 224 31.50 21.57 -5.00
C GLN A 224 30.92 20.20 -5.37
N GLY A 225 29.78 20.16 -6.05
CA GLY A 225 29.15 18.96 -6.59
C GLY A 225 27.86 19.31 -7.32
N ALA A 226 27.36 18.42 -8.18
CA ALA A 226 26.16 18.72 -8.96
C ALA A 226 24.88 18.41 -8.16
N LEU A 227 24.58 17.13 -7.90
CA LEU A 227 23.37 16.72 -7.16
C LEU A 227 23.71 16.00 -5.86
N ALA A 228 23.08 16.39 -4.75
CA ALA A 228 23.12 15.69 -3.48
C ALA A 228 21.73 15.22 -3.02
N ILE A 229 21.62 13.94 -2.67
CA ILE A 229 20.55 13.34 -1.88
C ILE A 229 21.11 13.09 -0.48
N ALA A 230 20.96 14.10 0.38
CA ALA A 230 21.51 14.17 1.74
C ALA A 230 20.58 13.53 2.81
N GLY A 231 19.43 13.01 2.37
CA GLY A 231 18.36 12.41 3.16
C GLY A 231 17.13 12.20 2.26
N GLY A 232 16.13 11.49 2.77
CA GLY A 232 14.87 11.28 2.05
C GLY A 232 15.00 10.36 0.84
N THR A 233 14.17 10.58 -0.18
CA THR A 233 14.10 9.74 -1.38
C THR A 233 14.39 10.56 -2.63
N GLY A 234 15.31 10.10 -3.47
CA GLY A 234 15.60 10.67 -4.79
C GLY A 234 15.22 9.72 -5.93
N VAL A 235 14.48 10.19 -6.92
CA VAL A 235 14.23 9.47 -8.17
C VAL A 235 14.74 10.32 -9.32
N VAL A 236 15.73 9.82 -10.06
CA VAL A 236 16.33 10.51 -11.20
C VAL A 236 16.04 9.72 -12.47
N TYR A 237 15.32 10.32 -13.42
CA TYR A 237 15.00 9.68 -14.69
C TYR A 237 16.03 9.97 -15.78
N ASP A 238 16.45 11.23 -15.91
CA ASP A 238 17.39 11.69 -16.94
C ASP A 238 18.04 13.03 -16.52
N GLY A 239 18.96 13.55 -17.34
CA GLY A 239 19.58 14.86 -17.20
C GLY A 239 21.12 14.82 -17.20
N GLU A 240 21.73 16.01 -17.19
CA GLU A 240 23.18 16.20 -17.25
C GLU A 240 23.69 16.74 -15.91
N PHE A 241 24.50 15.97 -15.20
CA PHE A 241 25.06 16.33 -13.89
C PHE A 241 26.58 16.41 -14.00
N THR A 242 27.11 17.63 -13.96
CA THR A 242 28.53 17.87 -14.22
C THR A 242 29.19 18.62 -13.06
N THR A 243 30.36 18.14 -12.63
CA THR A 243 31.26 18.95 -11.81
C THR A 243 32.34 19.59 -12.65
N VAL A 244 32.69 20.85 -12.35
CA VAL A 244 33.69 21.62 -13.10
C VAL A 244 34.77 22.20 -12.19
N ALA A 245 35.94 22.44 -12.77
CA ALA A 245 37.02 23.16 -12.09
C ALA A 245 36.64 24.63 -11.84
N CYS A 246 37.33 25.28 -10.90
CA CYS A 246 37.14 26.70 -10.60
C CYS A 246 38.49 27.39 -10.40
N GLU A 247 38.48 28.71 -10.21
CA GLU A 247 39.69 29.51 -9.94
C GLU A 247 40.53 29.04 -8.75
N HIS A 248 39.93 28.33 -7.78
CA HIS A 248 40.64 27.77 -6.63
C HIS A 248 41.45 26.51 -6.98
N SER A 249 41.13 25.82 -8.08
CA SER A 249 41.86 24.65 -8.55
C SER A 249 41.54 24.35 -10.02
N GLU A 250 42.49 24.62 -10.92
CA GLU A 250 42.41 24.25 -12.33
C GLU A 250 42.33 22.72 -12.54
N SER A 251 42.88 21.94 -11.60
CA SER A 251 42.79 20.47 -11.61
C SER A 251 41.49 19.95 -10.98
N GLY A 252 40.56 20.83 -10.60
CA GLY A 252 39.28 20.46 -10.01
C GLY A 252 39.37 19.88 -8.59
N ALA A 253 40.44 20.12 -7.82
CA ALA A 253 40.61 19.52 -6.49
C ALA A 253 39.54 19.96 -5.47
N THR A 254 38.81 21.05 -5.74
CA THR A 254 37.66 21.55 -4.97
C THR A 254 36.32 21.01 -5.46
N ALA A 255 36.32 20.28 -6.57
CA ALA A 255 35.14 19.63 -7.11
C ALA A 255 35.02 18.20 -6.59
N PHE A 256 33.80 17.82 -6.22
CA PHE A 256 33.49 16.49 -5.69
C PHE A 256 32.68 15.72 -6.72
N TYR A 257 31.50 15.23 -6.35
CA TYR A 257 30.79 14.21 -7.10
C TYR A 257 29.71 14.82 -8.00
N ALA A 258 29.48 14.18 -9.15
CA ALA A 258 28.35 14.52 -10.00
C ALA A 258 27.03 14.16 -9.28
N ILE A 259 27.01 13.03 -8.59
CA ILE A 259 25.93 12.68 -7.67
C ILE A 259 26.47 12.14 -6.34
N TYR A 260 25.89 12.62 -5.25
CA TYR A 260 26.23 12.26 -3.88
C TYR A 260 24.98 11.80 -3.14
N ILE A 261 24.94 10.54 -2.69
CA ILE A 261 23.83 9.97 -1.94
C ILE A 261 24.37 9.56 -0.58
N ALA A 262 24.03 10.32 0.46
CA ALA A 262 24.50 10.04 1.81
C ALA A 262 23.46 10.46 2.84
N GLY A 263 23.32 9.68 3.92
CA GLY A 263 22.39 10.00 4.99
C GLY A 263 22.93 11.05 5.96
N GLU A 264 23.10 12.28 5.49
CA GLU A 264 23.62 13.38 6.32
C GLU A 264 22.60 13.89 7.34
N THR A 265 21.31 13.84 6.99
CA THR A 265 20.18 14.35 7.77
C THR A 265 19.17 13.26 8.19
N GLY A 266 19.17 12.15 7.47
CA GLY A 266 18.30 10.98 7.68
C GLY A 266 18.69 9.88 6.70
N ASN A 267 17.97 8.76 6.68
CA ASN A 267 18.22 7.73 5.67
C ASN A 267 18.05 8.32 4.26
N ALA A 268 18.98 8.00 3.35
CA ALA A 268 18.92 8.43 1.96
C ALA A 268 18.64 7.22 1.07
N THR A 269 17.65 7.32 0.20
CA THR A 269 17.38 6.31 -0.82
C THR A 269 17.35 6.95 -2.20
N ALA A 270 17.87 6.25 -3.22
CA ALA A 270 17.85 6.75 -4.58
C ALA A 270 17.52 5.67 -5.61
N SER A 271 16.83 6.07 -6.68
CA SER A 271 16.61 5.28 -7.90
C SER A 271 17.07 6.09 -9.11
N ILE A 272 18.01 5.56 -9.89
CA ILE A 272 18.57 6.23 -11.06
C ILE A 272 18.22 5.41 -12.31
N TYR A 273 17.41 5.97 -13.21
CA TYR A 273 16.99 5.31 -14.44
C TYR A 273 17.82 5.71 -15.67
N GLY A 274 18.47 6.87 -15.64
CA GLY A 274 19.18 7.47 -16.78
C GLY A 274 19.97 8.71 -16.39
N GLY A 275 20.37 9.50 -17.39
CA GLY A 275 21.19 10.70 -17.23
C GLY A 275 22.70 10.46 -17.37
N THR A 276 23.45 11.55 -17.47
CA THR A 276 24.91 11.56 -17.57
C THR A 276 25.52 12.27 -16.36
N TYR A 277 26.46 11.60 -15.70
CA TYR A 277 27.09 12.04 -14.46
C TYR A 277 28.59 12.17 -14.67
N THR A 278 29.09 13.39 -14.84
CA THR A 278 30.49 13.66 -15.17
C THR A 278 31.20 14.40 -14.05
N ALA A 279 32.21 13.77 -13.45
CA ALA A 279 33.04 14.39 -12.42
C ALA A 279 34.41 14.78 -12.95
N VAL A 280 34.81 16.05 -12.79
CA VAL A 280 36.08 16.57 -13.33
C VAL A 280 37.33 15.97 -12.68
N SER A 281 37.25 15.56 -11.40
CA SER A 281 38.44 15.16 -10.62
C SER A 281 38.22 14.07 -9.56
N LYS A 282 36.95 13.76 -9.21
CA LYS A 282 36.56 12.73 -8.24
C LYS A 282 35.70 11.66 -8.91
N ALA A 283 35.10 10.79 -8.10
CA ALA A 283 34.13 9.83 -8.58
C ALA A 283 32.88 10.51 -9.13
N ALA A 284 32.27 9.89 -10.14
CA ALA A 284 30.99 10.34 -10.67
C ALA A 284 29.89 10.20 -9.61
N ILE A 285 29.88 9.07 -8.90
CA ILE A 285 28.88 8.73 -7.88
C ILE A 285 29.53 8.40 -6.53
N MET A 286 28.96 8.89 -5.44
CA MET A 286 29.29 8.47 -4.08
C MET A 286 28.03 8.00 -3.33
N VAL A 287 28.09 6.82 -2.71
CA VAL A 287 26.98 6.17 -2.00
C VAL A 287 27.37 5.84 -0.56
N GLY A 288 26.75 6.51 0.40
CA GLY A 288 27.14 6.44 1.79
C GLY A 288 28.43 7.20 2.07
N ASN A 289 28.50 7.79 3.27
CA ASN A 289 29.68 8.48 3.76
C ASN A 289 29.93 8.07 5.22
N ASP A 290 31.02 7.35 5.47
CA ASP A 290 31.37 6.86 6.82
C ASP A 290 32.14 7.91 7.66
N ASN A 291 32.36 9.13 7.15
CA ASN A 291 33.07 10.20 7.87
C ASN A 291 32.19 10.87 8.94
N GLN A 292 32.10 10.24 10.12
CA GLN A 292 31.19 10.68 11.19
C GLN A 292 31.55 12.01 11.84
N GLY A 293 30.56 12.91 11.92
CA GLY A 293 30.73 14.27 12.44
C GLY A 293 31.59 15.17 11.54
N GLY A 294 32.00 14.67 10.37
CA GLY A 294 32.64 15.40 9.29
C GLY A 294 31.63 15.79 8.20
N ASP A 295 31.99 15.53 6.95
CA ASP A 295 31.12 15.78 5.79
C ASP A 295 30.05 14.68 5.59
N GLY A 296 30.04 13.61 6.38
CA GLY A 296 29.01 12.56 6.32
C GLY A 296 27.76 12.83 7.17
N GLY A 297 27.66 14.01 7.79
CA GLY A 297 26.56 14.36 8.67
C GLY A 297 26.37 13.35 9.81
N ILE A 298 25.15 12.81 9.94
CA ILE A 298 24.79 11.81 10.96
C ILE A 298 25.13 10.36 10.58
N ASN A 299 25.62 10.10 9.36
CA ASN A 299 25.95 8.77 8.82
C ASN A 299 24.79 7.78 8.85
N ALA A 300 23.59 8.25 8.55
CA ALA A 300 22.47 7.36 8.33
C ALA A 300 22.69 6.51 7.05
N PRO A 301 22.09 5.30 6.98
CA PRO A 301 22.15 4.46 5.79
C PRO A 301 21.74 5.18 4.50
N ALA A 302 22.47 4.88 3.44
CA ALA A 302 22.28 5.35 2.09
C ALA A 302 22.19 4.16 1.12
N SER A 303 21.09 4.03 0.41
CA SER A 303 20.89 2.97 -0.59
C SER A 303 20.59 3.58 -1.95
N VAL A 304 21.11 2.99 -3.02
CA VAL A 304 20.76 3.38 -4.39
C VAL A 304 20.54 2.17 -5.25
N VAL A 305 19.54 2.23 -6.13
CA VAL A 305 19.37 1.30 -7.23
C VAL A 305 19.66 2.03 -8.54
N VAL A 306 20.64 1.53 -9.30
CA VAL A 306 20.99 2.05 -10.62
C VAL A 306 20.40 1.12 -11.69
N TYR A 307 19.41 1.61 -12.42
CA TYR A 307 18.81 0.93 -13.58
C TYR A 307 19.45 1.37 -14.90
N GLY A 308 20.06 2.56 -14.94
CA GLY A 308 20.70 3.12 -16.14
C GLY A 308 21.50 4.40 -15.84
N GLY A 309 22.01 5.04 -16.90
CA GLY A 309 22.80 6.27 -16.85
C GLY A 309 24.28 6.05 -17.19
N ASP A 310 24.97 7.14 -17.51
CA ASP A 310 26.39 7.16 -17.88
C ASP A 310 27.22 7.86 -16.79
N PHE A 311 28.13 7.13 -16.15
CA PHE A 311 28.93 7.60 -15.02
C PHE A 311 30.40 7.77 -15.44
N ASN A 312 30.84 9.02 -15.50
CA ASN A 312 32.12 9.40 -16.07
C ASN A 312 33.02 10.06 -15.01
N SER A 313 34.08 9.36 -14.60
CA SER A 313 35.20 9.94 -13.87
C SER A 313 36.42 10.11 -14.79
N GLN A 314 37.34 10.98 -14.38
CA GLN A 314 38.64 11.12 -15.03
C GLN A 314 39.41 9.78 -15.07
N GLU A 315 40.22 9.58 -16.12
CA GLU A 315 41.08 8.40 -16.26
C GLU A 315 41.89 8.13 -14.98
N GLY A 316 41.85 6.88 -14.49
CA GLY A 316 42.54 6.46 -13.28
C GLY A 316 41.87 6.88 -11.96
N VAL A 317 40.76 7.61 -11.99
CA VAL A 317 39.95 7.96 -10.82
C VAL A 317 38.78 6.99 -10.71
N ASN A 318 38.51 6.51 -9.48
CA ASN A 318 37.37 5.63 -9.18
C ASN A 318 36.09 6.20 -9.79
N VAL A 319 35.31 5.40 -10.51
CA VAL A 319 34.00 5.84 -11.04
C VAL A 319 32.97 5.99 -9.91
N MET A 320 33.07 5.14 -8.89
CA MET A 320 32.19 5.11 -7.72
C MET A 320 32.98 5.12 -6.42
N LEU A 321 32.44 5.82 -5.41
CA LEU A 321 32.83 5.67 -4.01
C LEU A 321 31.68 5.09 -3.18
N THR A 322 32.01 4.29 -2.18
CA THR A 322 31.01 3.77 -1.25
C THR A 322 31.52 3.71 0.19
N GLY A 323 30.66 4.06 1.14
CA GLY A 323 30.89 3.80 2.56
C GLY A 323 30.58 2.33 2.86
N PRO A 324 31.51 1.52 3.41
CA PRO A 324 31.21 0.12 3.74
C PRO A 324 30.15 -0.04 4.84
N SER A 325 29.97 0.97 5.70
CA SER A 325 29.01 0.91 6.82
C SER A 325 27.68 1.58 6.48
N THR A 326 27.72 2.62 5.65
CA THR A 326 26.55 3.44 5.33
C THR A 326 26.01 3.22 3.92
N GLY A 327 26.82 2.75 2.97
CA GLY A 327 26.45 2.63 1.56
C GLY A 327 25.99 1.23 1.19
N ASN A 328 24.88 1.14 0.46
CA ASN A 328 24.34 -0.10 -0.10
C ASN A 328 23.85 0.10 -1.55
N PRO A 329 24.77 0.22 -2.53
CA PRO A 329 24.39 0.33 -3.93
C PRO A 329 24.02 -1.03 -4.53
N VAL A 330 23.01 -1.03 -5.41
CA VAL A 330 22.61 -2.17 -6.26
C VAL A 330 22.59 -1.70 -7.71
N ILE A 331 23.34 -2.38 -8.57
CA ILE A 331 23.50 -2.00 -9.99
C ILE A 331 22.83 -3.05 -10.87
N SER A 332 21.94 -2.61 -11.75
CA SER A 332 21.23 -3.44 -12.72
C SER A 332 21.34 -2.94 -14.15
N GLY A 333 21.79 -1.70 -14.33
CA GLY A 333 22.16 -1.14 -15.62
C GLY A 333 23.07 0.09 -15.49
N GLY A 334 23.45 0.64 -16.64
CA GLY A 334 24.28 1.84 -16.76
C GLY A 334 25.66 1.57 -17.35
N THR A 335 26.34 2.65 -17.74
CA THR A 335 27.69 2.66 -18.29
C THR A 335 28.63 3.36 -17.31
N PHE A 336 29.77 2.76 -17.02
CA PHE A 336 30.75 3.30 -16.07
C PHE A 336 32.10 3.45 -16.76
N SER A 337 32.75 4.62 -16.66
CA SER A 337 34.00 4.89 -17.39
C SER A 337 35.19 4.00 -17.01
N ASN A 338 35.08 3.26 -15.90
CA ASN A 338 36.01 2.22 -15.48
C ASN A 338 35.34 1.25 -14.48
N ASN A 339 36.06 0.22 -14.04
CA ASN A 339 35.56 -0.76 -13.08
C ASN A 339 36.01 -0.51 -11.63
N ILE A 340 36.54 0.68 -11.31
CA ILE A 340 37.22 0.91 -10.02
C ILE A 340 36.25 1.55 -9.03
N VAL A 341 36.02 0.86 -7.92
CA VAL A 341 35.22 1.37 -6.81
C VAL A 341 36.12 1.65 -5.60
N GLY A 342 36.09 2.89 -5.13
CA GLY A 342 36.73 3.23 -3.87
C GLY A 342 35.80 2.92 -2.70
N CYS A 343 36.15 1.91 -1.91
CA CYS A 343 35.42 1.58 -0.70
C CYS A 343 36.32 1.82 0.52
N GLN A 344 35.88 2.64 1.48
CA GLN A 344 36.74 3.05 2.60
C GLN A 344 37.23 1.82 3.39
N GLY A 345 38.54 1.66 3.52
CA GLY A 345 39.14 0.51 4.23
C GLY A 345 39.10 -0.83 3.49
N GLN A 346 38.65 -0.86 2.22
CA GLN A 346 38.69 -2.04 1.36
C GLN A 346 39.50 -1.76 0.09
N ASN A 347 40.15 -2.81 -0.43
CA ASN A 347 40.96 -2.75 -1.65
C ASN A 347 40.36 -3.67 -2.71
N ASN A 348 40.56 -3.34 -3.98
CA ASN A 348 40.13 -4.13 -5.15
C ASN A 348 38.61 -4.34 -5.25
N VAL A 349 37.82 -3.37 -4.78
CA VAL A 349 36.37 -3.36 -4.98
C VAL A 349 36.07 -2.84 -6.39
N THR A 350 35.09 -3.44 -7.04
CA THR A 350 34.75 -3.23 -8.45
C THR A 350 33.25 -3.04 -8.64
N VAL A 351 32.82 -2.56 -9.82
CA VAL A 351 31.39 -2.42 -10.15
C VAL A 351 30.70 -3.79 -10.09
N SER A 352 31.40 -4.86 -10.48
CA SER A 352 30.90 -6.24 -10.40
C SER A 352 30.55 -6.71 -8.99
N ASP A 353 31.07 -6.09 -7.93
CA ASP A 353 30.71 -6.47 -6.54
C ASP A 353 29.31 -5.97 -6.14
N TYR A 354 28.73 -5.06 -6.94
CA TYR A 354 27.43 -4.44 -6.68
C TYR A 354 26.38 -4.75 -7.75
N ILE A 355 26.72 -5.54 -8.78
CA ILE A 355 25.72 -5.94 -9.78
C ILE A 355 24.76 -6.97 -9.17
N SER A 356 23.48 -6.80 -9.46
CA SER A 356 22.45 -7.78 -9.12
C SER A 356 22.72 -9.14 -9.81
N SER A 357 22.34 -10.25 -9.17
CA SER A 357 22.70 -11.59 -9.66
C SER A 357 22.07 -11.96 -11.01
N GLY A 358 20.98 -11.29 -11.41
CA GLY A 358 20.36 -11.40 -12.73
C GLY A 358 20.93 -10.44 -13.78
N SER A 359 21.99 -9.70 -13.46
CA SER A 359 22.68 -8.78 -14.37
C SER A 359 24.04 -9.32 -14.81
N LYS A 360 24.58 -8.72 -15.85
CA LYS A 360 25.94 -8.96 -16.37
C LYS A 360 26.65 -7.63 -16.60
N ILE A 361 27.97 -7.71 -16.63
CA ILE A 361 28.87 -6.60 -16.94
C ILE A 361 29.74 -7.00 -18.14
N ALA A 362 29.93 -6.07 -19.08
CA ALA A 362 30.80 -6.24 -20.23
C ALA A 362 31.54 -4.93 -20.51
N GLU A 363 32.74 -5.03 -21.08
CA GLU A 363 33.50 -3.85 -21.51
C GLU A 363 33.12 -3.46 -22.95
N ASP A 364 32.89 -2.17 -23.20
CA ASP A 364 32.64 -1.65 -24.54
C ASP A 364 33.94 -1.37 -25.32
N ALA A 365 33.83 -0.75 -26.50
CA ALA A 365 34.99 -0.46 -27.35
C ALA A 365 35.92 0.63 -26.79
N ASP A 366 35.41 1.45 -25.86
CA ASP A 366 36.12 2.58 -25.25
C ASP A 366 36.68 2.22 -23.87
N GLY A 367 36.47 0.98 -23.40
CA GLY A 367 36.92 0.49 -22.10
C GLY A 367 35.93 0.73 -20.96
N ASN A 368 34.74 1.26 -21.25
CA ASN A 368 33.71 1.48 -20.25
C ASN A 368 33.04 0.17 -19.88
N GLN A 369 32.64 0.05 -18.63
CA GLN A 369 31.91 -1.10 -18.12
C GLN A 369 30.40 -0.87 -18.28
N VAL A 370 29.76 -1.68 -19.10
CA VAL A 370 28.33 -1.65 -19.37
C VAL A 370 27.65 -2.74 -18.56
N VAL A 371 26.80 -2.34 -17.62
CA VAL A 371 25.93 -3.25 -16.88
C VAL A 371 24.58 -3.35 -17.60
N SER A 372 24.08 -4.57 -17.74
CA SER A 372 22.78 -4.84 -18.36
C SER A 372 22.17 -6.10 -17.79
N VAL A 373 20.87 -6.30 -18.04
CA VAL A 373 20.17 -7.54 -17.69
C VAL A 373 20.83 -8.73 -18.39
N ASP A 374 21.10 -9.79 -17.63
CA ASP A 374 21.50 -11.08 -18.17
C ASP A 374 20.24 -11.92 -18.42
N GLU A 375 19.62 -11.78 -19.58
CA GLU A 375 18.36 -12.48 -19.94
C GLU A 375 18.42 -14.01 -19.74
N GLU A 376 19.61 -14.61 -19.82
CA GLU A 376 19.80 -16.04 -19.56
C GLU A 376 19.71 -16.36 -18.06
N LYS A 377 20.27 -15.53 -17.18
CA LYS A 377 20.25 -15.72 -15.72
C LYS A 377 19.05 -15.11 -15.02
N ALA A 378 18.49 -14.01 -15.53
CA ALA A 378 17.37 -13.32 -14.92
C ALA A 378 16.15 -14.25 -14.85
N ILE A 379 15.81 -14.67 -13.63
CA ILE A 379 14.66 -15.54 -13.34
C ILE A 379 13.61 -14.76 -12.54
N PHE A 380 14.04 -13.90 -11.62
CA PHE A 380 13.17 -13.10 -10.77
C PHE A 380 13.39 -11.61 -11.01
N LYS A 381 12.38 -10.81 -10.68
CA LYS A 381 12.46 -9.35 -10.69
C LYS A 381 11.87 -8.78 -9.40
N VAL A 382 12.60 -7.89 -8.75
CA VAL A 382 12.16 -7.16 -7.55
C VAL A 382 12.30 -5.67 -7.81
N ASN A 383 11.20 -4.93 -7.78
CA ASN A 383 11.17 -3.49 -8.06
C ASN A 383 11.91 -3.07 -9.36
N GLY A 384 11.94 -3.93 -10.38
CA GLY A 384 12.66 -3.66 -11.64
C GLY A 384 14.07 -4.26 -11.72
N VAL A 385 14.67 -4.68 -10.60
CA VAL A 385 16.00 -5.28 -10.54
C VAL A 385 15.94 -6.79 -10.81
N PRO A 386 16.75 -7.35 -11.73
CA PRO A 386 16.75 -8.77 -12.05
C PRO A 386 17.62 -9.60 -11.08
N TYR A 387 17.13 -10.78 -10.71
CA TYR A 387 17.83 -11.74 -9.85
C TYR A 387 17.86 -13.13 -10.46
N ALA A 388 18.96 -13.84 -10.24
CA ALA A 388 19.16 -15.19 -10.76
C ALA A 388 18.48 -16.28 -9.93
N THR A 389 18.25 -16.04 -8.64
CA THR A 389 17.68 -17.04 -7.75
C THR A 389 16.57 -16.46 -6.88
N LEU A 390 15.67 -17.32 -6.40
CA LEU A 390 14.61 -16.91 -5.49
C LEU A 390 15.19 -16.39 -4.16
N GLY A 391 16.30 -17.01 -3.71
CA GLY A 391 17.02 -16.60 -2.51
C GLY A 391 17.55 -15.17 -2.61
N ASP A 392 18.19 -14.80 -3.73
CA ASP A 392 18.69 -13.44 -3.94
C ASP A 392 17.54 -12.43 -4.02
N ALA A 393 16.44 -12.80 -4.69
CA ALA A 393 15.25 -11.95 -4.80
C ALA A 393 14.61 -11.68 -3.42
N VAL A 394 14.48 -12.70 -2.58
CA VAL A 394 13.96 -12.56 -1.21
C VAL A 394 14.94 -11.76 -0.32
N ALA A 395 16.24 -11.94 -0.49
CA ALA A 395 17.25 -11.19 0.26
C ALA A 395 17.22 -9.68 -0.06
N ALA A 396 16.74 -9.30 -1.24
CA ALA A 396 16.57 -7.91 -1.65
C ALA A 396 15.31 -7.24 -1.06
N VAL A 397 14.39 -8.00 -0.47
CA VAL A 397 13.18 -7.44 0.16
C VAL A 397 13.53 -6.88 1.54
N PRO A 398 13.24 -5.60 1.82
CA PRO A 398 13.51 -5.00 3.13
C PRO A 398 12.64 -5.65 4.22
N ALA A 399 13.19 -5.69 5.44
CA ALA A 399 12.51 -6.21 6.62
C ALA A 399 11.92 -5.07 7.47
N ASP A 400 11.21 -4.14 6.84
CA ASP A 400 10.64 -2.93 7.45
C ASP A 400 9.11 -2.84 7.35
N GLY A 401 8.46 -3.89 6.84
CA GLY A 401 7.01 -3.97 6.63
C GLY A 401 6.55 -3.50 5.25
N THR A 402 7.45 -2.97 4.42
CA THR A 402 7.09 -2.53 3.06
C THR A 402 6.72 -3.74 2.18
N GLN A 403 5.51 -3.72 1.63
CA GLN A 403 5.07 -4.76 0.70
C GLN A 403 5.86 -4.65 -0.62
N THR A 404 6.56 -5.74 -0.98
CA THR A 404 7.39 -5.81 -2.18
C THR A 404 6.93 -6.94 -3.09
N THR A 405 6.89 -6.70 -4.40
CA THR A 405 6.53 -7.73 -5.38
C THR A 405 7.79 -8.39 -5.95
N ILE A 406 7.82 -9.73 -5.89
CA ILE A 406 8.78 -10.58 -6.59
C ILE A 406 8.05 -11.22 -7.77
N THR A 407 8.48 -10.92 -9.00
CA THR A 407 7.90 -11.50 -10.21
C THR A 407 8.80 -12.60 -10.77
N LEU A 408 8.23 -13.77 -11.08
CA LEU A 408 8.90 -14.81 -11.86
C LEU A 408 8.83 -14.48 -13.36
N LEU A 409 9.96 -14.50 -14.05
CA LEU A 409 10.09 -14.05 -15.44
C LEU A 409 9.98 -15.17 -16.47
N LYS A 410 10.22 -16.42 -16.06
CA LYS A 410 10.19 -17.62 -16.88
C LYS A 410 10.09 -18.87 -16.01
N ASN A 411 9.68 -19.99 -16.59
CA ASN A 411 9.74 -21.29 -15.91
C ASN A 411 11.15 -21.54 -15.37
N ALA A 412 11.25 -21.92 -14.11
CA ALA A 412 12.53 -22.09 -13.43
C ALA A 412 12.46 -23.18 -12.36
N ALA A 413 13.63 -23.63 -11.92
CA ALA A 413 13.79 -24.52 -10.79
C ALA A 413 14.89 -23.98 -9.87
N GLY A 414 14.78 -24.20 -8.57
CA GLY A 414 15.75 -23.71 -7.61
C GLY A 414 15.43 -24.13 -6.18
N GLY A 415 16.23 -23.64 -5.23
CA GLY A 415 16.03 -23.91 -3.81
C GLY A 415 14.79 -23.23 -3.21
N GLY A 416 14.52 -23.59 -1.97
CA GLY A 416 13.52 -22.93 -1.14
C GLY A 416 13.99 -21.60 -0.55
N VAL A 417 13.08 -20.89 0.13
CA VAL A 417 13.33 -19.59 0.78
C VAL A 417 12.61 -19.44 2.12
N GLN A 418 13.28 -18.75 3.05
CA GLN A 418 12.72 -18.36 4.33
C GLN A 418 12.38 -16.86 4.30
N ILE A 419 11.13 -16.52 4.63
CA ILE A 419 10.65 -15.15 4.73
C ILE A 419 10.65 -14.75 6.21
N LYS A 420 11.31 -13.65 6.54
CA LYS A 420 11.51 -13.19 7.92
C LYS A 420 10.44 -12.18 8.32
N ALA A 421 10.29 -11.97 9.63
CA ALA A 421 9.48 -10.88 10.17
C ALA A 421 9.85 -9.54 9.51
N GLY A 422 8.83 -8.75 9.13
CA GLY A 422 8.97 -7.48 8.43
C GLY A 422 9.11 -7.60 6.91
N GLN A 423 9.32 -8.79 6.33
CA GLN A 423 9.38 -8.96 4.88
C GLN A 423 7.99 -9.28 4.31
N ASN A 424 7.24 -8.24 3.93
CA ASN A 424 5.92 -8.40 3.32
C ASN A 424 6.07 -8.59 1.81
N ILE A 425 5.61 -9.73 1.26
CA ILE A 425 5.93 -10.14 -0.11
C ILE A 425 4.70 -10.56 -0.91
N ILE A 426 4.60 -10.06 -2.13
CA ILE A 426 3.76 -10.65 -3.17
C ILE A 426 4.67 -11.46 -4.12
N PHE A 427 4.52 -12.78 -4.12
CA PHE A 427 5.08 -13.64 -5.16
C PHE A 427 4.10 -13.71 -6.33
N ASP A 428 4.41 -12.99 -7.41
CA ASP A 428 3.68 -13.10 -8.67
C ASP A 428 4.44 -14.06 -9.61
N PHE A 429 3.89 -15.25 -9.82
CA PHE A 429 4.54 -16.26 -10.65
C PHE A 429 4.37 -16.01 -12.15
N GLY A 430 3.65 -14.95 -12.57
CA GLY A 430 3.55 -14.51 -13.97
C GLY A 430 2.95 -15.54 -14.95
N GLY A 431 2.20 -16.52 -14.45
CA GLY A 431 1.70 -17.67 -15.19
C GLY A 431 2.73 -18.78 -15.42
N TYR A 432 3.95 -18.63 -14.88
CA TYR A 432 5.03 -19.61 -14.99
C TYR A 432 5.05 -20.60 -13.84
N THR A 433 5.83 -21.67 -14.02
CA THR A 433 6.09 -22.71 -13.02
C THR A 433 7.44 -22.48 -12.34
N TYR A 434 7.44 -22.38 -11.01
CA TYR A 434 8.63 -22.54 -10.19
C TYR A 434 8.69 -23.94 -9.59
N THR A 435 9.72 -24.72 -9.95
CA THR A 435 9.93 -26.07 -9.40
C THR A 435 10.92 -26.02 -8.23
N VAL A 436 10.41 -26.26 -7.03
CA VAL A 436 11.20 -26.23 -5.78
C VAL A 436 12.01 -27.51 -5.64
N GLY A 437 13.32 -27.37 -5.44
CA GLY A 437 14.28 -28.44 -5.20
C GLY A 437 15.31 -28.06 -4.15
N ALA A 438 16.58 -28.43 -4.39
CA ALA A 438 17.65 -28.21 -3.43
C ALA A 438 18.23 -26.78 -3.50
N PRO A 439 18.67 -26.20 -2.38
CA PRO A 439 18.44 -26.66 -1.02
C PRO A 439 17.04 -26.29 -0.52
N THR A 440 16.50 -27.10 0.40
CA THR A 440 15.33 -26.74 1.21
C THR A 440 15.72 -25.80 2.34
N VAL A 441 14.74 -25.15 2.97
CA VAL A 441 14.93 -24.24 4.11
C VAL A 441 14.21 -24.72 5.36
N GLY A 442 14.54 -24.17 6.51
CA GLY A 442 13.95 -24.53 7.80
C GLY A 442 14.88 -24.18 8.96
N SER A 443 14.50 -24.60 10.17
CA SER A 443 15.41 -24.52 11.31
C SER A 443 16.61 -25.44 11.09
N ALA A 444 17.78 -25.03 11.62
CA ALA A 444 19.04 -25.74 11.45
C ALA A 444 18.92 -27.24 11.77
N GLY A 445 19.24 -28.09 10.80
CA GLY A 445 19.14 -29.56 10.91
C GLY A 445 17.76 -30.15 10.56
N THR A 446 16.78 -29.32 10.22
CA THR A 446 15.41 -29.71 9.82
C THR A 446 14.93 -28.97 8.56
N GLU A 447 15.87 -28.55 7.71
CA GLU A 447 15.59 -27.79 6.49
C GLU A 447 14.84 -28.67 5.49
N THR A 448 13.51 -28.64 5.55
CA THR A 448 12.61 -29.54 4.83
C THR A 448 11.54 -28.81 4.02
N ASN A 449 11.55 -27.48 4.06
CA ASN A 449 10.51 -26.63 3.50
C ASN A 449 10.95 -26.07 2.15
N GLY A 450 10.00 -25.93 1.23
CA GLY A 450 10.16 -25.12 0.02
C GLY A 450 10.09 -23.64 0.34
N PHE A 451 9.00 -23.23 0.97
CA PHE A 451 8.82 -21.88 1.48
C PHE A 451 8.62 -21.97 2.99
N GLN A 452 9.40 -21.24 3.79
CA GLN A 452 9.16 -21.08 5.22
C GLN A 452 8.77 -19.64 5.49
N LEU A 453 7.49 -19.39 5.78
CA LEU A 453 6.93 -18.07 5.97
C LEU A 453 6.82 -17.80 7.47
N LEU A 454 7.71 -16.97 8.04
CA LEU A 454 7.76 -16.76 9.48
C LEU A 454 6.76 -15.69 9.95
N ASN A 455 6.35 -15.78 11.22
CA ASN A 455 5.50 -14.80 11.88
C ASN A 455 6.05 -13.37 11.77
N GLY A 456 5.16 -12.39 11.72
CA GLY A 456 5.47 -10.98 11.52
C GLY A 456 5.67 -10.59 10.05
N SER A 457 5.26 -11.44 9.11
CA SER A 457 5.20 -11.14 7.68
C SER A 457 3.77 -11.28 7.13
N THR A 458 3.52 -10.72 5.96
CA THR A 458 2.30 -10.94 5.17
C THR A 458 2.71 -11.36 3.77
N VAL A 459 2.20 -12.50 3.31
CA VAL A 459 2.60 -13.11 2.04
C VAL A 459 1.40 -13.37 1.15
N THR A 460 1.51 -12.97 -0.12
CA THR A 460 0.58 -13.37 -1.18
C THR A 460 1.34 -14.19 -2.22
N MET A 461 0.82 -15.35 -2.62
CA MET A 461 1.36 -16.15 -3.73
C MET A 461 0.30 -16.26 -4.80
N LYS A 462 0.60 -15.77 -6.02
CA LYS A 462 -0.40 -15.68 -7.08
C LYS A 462 0.10 -15.95 -8.50
N ASN A 463 -0.86 -16.18 -9.40
CA ASN A 463 -0.66 -16.21 -10.85
C ASN A 463 0.43 -17.20 -11.31
N GLY A 464 0.22 -18.50 -11.20
CA GLY A 464 1.17 -19.48 -11.77
C GLY A 464 1.20 -20.81 -11.03
N THR A 465 2.34 -21.49 -11.03
CA THR A 465 2.48 -22.80 -10.40
C THR A 465 3.73 -22.88 -9.52
N VAL A 466 3.55 -23.32 -8.27
CA VAL A 466 4.64 -23.79 -7.42
C VAL A 466 4.61 -25.31 -7.41
N LYS A 467 5.65 -25.94 -7.96
CA LYS A 467 5.74 -27.38 -8.13
C LYS A 467 6.81 -27.98 -7.22
N ALA A 468 6.51 -29.07 -6.55
CA ALA A 468 7.51 -29.86 -5.84
C ALA A 468 8.34 -30.71 -6.83
N SER A 469 9.66 -30.71 -6.67
CA SER A 469 10.55 -31.68 -7.34
C SER A 469 10.55 -33.04 -6.64
N ASP A 470 11.37 -33.98 -7.15
CA ASP A 470 11.68 -35.27 -6.52
C ASP A 470 12.76 -35.17 -5.42
N TYR A 471 13.15 -33.95 -5.00
CA TYR A 471 14.18 -33.78 -3.99
C TYR A 471 13.78 -34.39 -2.64
N GLU A 472 14.53 -35.40 -2.19
CA GLU A 472 14.17 -36.26 -1.05
C GLU A 472 13.90 -35.49 0.25
N LYS A 473 14.60 -34.37 0.49
CA LYS A 473 14.47 -33.58 1.71
C LYS A 473 13.29 -32.60 1.70
N LEU A 474 12.67 -32.34 0.55
CA LEU A 474 11.50 -31.48 0.46
C LEU A 474 10.29 -32.24 1.04
N LYS A 475 9.93 -31.96 2.29
CA LYS A 475 8.79 -32.60 2.97
C LYS A 475 7.55 -31.73 2.98
N ILE A 476 7.73 -30.41 2.97
CA ILE A 476 6.63 -29.45 3.02
C ILE A 476 6.86 -28.42 1.91
N LEU A 477 5.88 -28.19 1.03
CA LEU A 477 6.07 -27.20 -0.04
C LEU A 477 5.98 -25.77 0.52
N ILE A 478 4.97 -25.49 1.34
CA ILE A 478 4.80 -24.23 2.08
C ILE A 478 4.61 -24.54 3.56
N GLN A 479 5.50 -24.02 4.40
CA GLN A 479 5.32 -23.98 5.85
C GLN A 479 4.97 -22.54 6.23
N ASN A 480 3.74 -22.34 6.72
CA ASN A 480 3.19 -21.04 7.04
C ASN A 480 3.10 -20.80 8.56
N TYR A 481 3.59 -19.62 8.98
CA TYR A 481 3.41 -19.05 10.31
C TYR A 481 2.93 -17.59 10.25
N CYS A 482 2.44 -17.13 9.09
CA CYS A 482 2.13 -15.73 8.82
C CYS A 482 0.72 -15.59 8.22
N ASP A 483 0.29 -14.35 7.96
CA ASP A 483 -0.89 -14.11 7.14
C ASP A 483 -0.54 -14.46 5.67
N LEU A 484 -1.30 -15.38 5.08
CA LEU A 484 -1.04 -15.95 3.75
C LEU A 484 -2.27 -15.82 2.86
N THR A 485 -2.08 -15.33 1.63
CA THR A 485 -3.10 -15.39 0.58
C THR A 485 -2.58 -16.23 -0.58
N LEU A 486 -3.33 -17.26 -0.96
CA LEU A 486 -3.13 -18.04 -2.18
C LEU A 486 -4.23 -17.63 -3.17
N GLU A 487 -3.85 -16.98 -4.27
CA GLU A 487 -4.79 -16.36 -5.22
C GLU A 487 -4.43 -16.79 -6.65
N ASP A 488 -5.34 -17.40 -7.39
CA ASP A 488 -5.11 -17.81 -8.78
C ASP A 488 -3.81 -18.63 -9.00
N ILE A 489 -3.45 -19.47 -8.02
CA ILE A 489 -2.20 -20.23 -8.02
C ILE A 489 -2.43 -21.74 -7.99
N VAL A 490 -1.53 -22.49 -8.62
CA VAL A 490 -1.49 -23.95 -8.51
C VAL A 490 -0.32 -24.37 -7.63
N LEU A 491 -0.59 -25.09 -6.54
CA LEU A 491 0.42 -25.80 -5.77
C LEU A 491 0.39 -27.28 -6.19
N ASP A 492 1.48 -27.80 -6.76
CA ASP A 492 1.50 -29.14 -7.36
C ASP A 492 2.60 -30.03 -6.74
N ALA A 493 2.17 -31.03 -5.96
CA ALA A 493 3.01 -32.05 -5.35
C ALA A 493 2.56 -33.48 -5.70
N ARG A 494 1.73 -33.68 -6.74
CA ARG A 494 1.14 -35.00 -7.08
C ARG A 494 2.18 -36.09 -7.27
N GLU A 495 3.27 -35.74 -7.95
CA GLU A 495 4.36 -36.65 -8.29
C GLU A 495 5.46 -36.70 -7.20
N ALA A 496 5.35 -35.89 -6.15
CA ALA A 496 6.34 -35.75 -5.10
C ALA A 496 5.90 -36.51 -3.83
N ALA A 497 5.96 -37.84 -3.88
CA ALA A 497 5.51 -38.71 -2.79
C ALA A 497 6.24 -38.50 -1.44
N GLN A 498 7.38 -37.81 -1.46
CA GLN A 498 8.13 -37.44 -0.26
C GLN A 498 7.57 -36.19 0.44
N VAL A 499 6.73 -35.40 -0.24
CA VAL A 499 6.01 -34.26 0.34
C VAL A 499 4.81 -34.76 1.13
N THR A 500 4.81 -34.47 2.43
CA THR A 500 3.73 -34.85 3.34
C THR A 500 2.64 -33.80 3.40
N HIS A 501 2.98 -32.52 3.26
CA HIS A 501 2.03 -31.40 3.25
C HIS A 501 2.36 -30.44 2.11
N VAL A 502 1.36 -30.07 1.31
CA VAL A 502 1.56 -29.02 0.31
C VAL A 502 1.56 -27.65 0.99
N SER A 503 0.60 -27.36 1.86
CA SER A 503 0.62 -26.17 2.73
C SER A 503 0.38 -26.55 4.19
N SER A 504 1.39 -26.43 5.04
CA SER A 504 1.24 -26.61 6.49
C SER A 504 1.05 -25.24 7.16
N ASN A 505 -0.08 -25.00 7.81
CA ASN A 505 -0.51 -23.73 8.39
C ASN A 505 -0.58 -23.83 9.91
N ASN A 506 0.35 -23.15 10.59
CA ASN A 506 0.53 -23.28 12.03
C ASN A 506 0.22 -21.98 12.81
N HIS A 507 0.03 -20.87 12.10
CA HIS A 507 -0.26 -19.55 12.66
C HIS A 507 -0.72 -18.58 11.57
N GLY A 508 -1.50 -17.57 11.94
CA GLY A 508 -1.96 -16.49 11.05
C GLY A 508 -3.19 -16.86 10.24
N ASN A 509 -3.66 -15.91 9.43
CA ASN A 509 -4.86 -16.09 8.61
C ASN A 509 -4.47 -16.52 7.19
N VAL A 510 -5.08 -17.60 6.71
CA VAL A 510 -4.88 -18.13 5.36
C VAL A 510 -6.15 -17.95 4.56
N LEU A 511 -6.04 -17.30 3.41
CA LEU A 511 -7.11 -17.19 2.42
C LEU A 511 -6.71 -17.96 1.16
N ILE A 512 -7.54 -18.92 0.76
CA ILE A 512 -7.40 -19.69 -0.49
C ILE A 512 -8.52 -19.25 -1.42
N THR A 513 -8.19 -18.51 -2.49
CA THR A 513 -9.20 -17.84 -3.32
C THR A 513 -8.89 -17.84 -4.82
N GLY A 514 -9.81 -17.29 -5.61
CA GLY A 514 -9.74 -17.21 -7.07
C GLY A 514 -9.85 -18.60 -7.70
N SER A 515 -9.01 -18.90 -8.68
CA SER A 515 -8.91 -20.25 -9.28
C SER A 515 -7.84 -21.13 -8.62
N THR A 516 -7.50 -20.86 -7.36
CA THR A 516 -6.41 -21.56 -6.66
C THR A 516 -6.68 -23.06 -6.54
N SER A 517 -5.69 -23.87 -6.91
CA SER A 517 -5.74 -25.33 -6.80
C SER A 517 -4.54 -25.87 -6.03
N ILE A 518 -4.76 -26.90 -5.22
CA ILE A 518 -3.73 -27.54 -4.39
C ILE A 518 -3.79 -29.04 -4.64
N TYR A 519 -2.69 -29.62 -5.10
CA TYR A 519 -2.63 -31.05 -5.42
C TYR A 519 -1.53 -31.74 -4.62
N ALA A 520 -1.92 -32.58 -3.67
CA ALA A 520 -1.03 -33.43 -2.90
C ALA A 520 -0.73 -34.75 -3.63
N SER A 521 0.28 -35.47 -3.15
CA SER A 521 0.51 -36.87 -3.55
C SER A 521 -0.58 -37.79 -2.95
N PRO A 522 -0.79 -39.03 -3.45
CA PRO A 522 -1.88 -39.93 -3.02
C PRO A 522 -1.95 -40.32 -1.52
N LYS A 523 -1.01 -39.85 -0.70
CA LYS A 523 -0.98 -40.03 0.77
C LYS A 523 -0.55 -38.76 1.51
N GLY A 524 -0.40 -37.66 0.80
CA GLY A 524 -0.06 -36.37 1.37
C GLY A 524 -1.33 -35.58 1.71
N PHE A 525 -1.14 -34.55 2.51
CA PHE A 525 -2.17 -33.58 2.83
C PHE A 525 -2.08 -32.38 1.88
N ALA A 526 -3.23 -31.97 1.35
CA ALA A 526 -3.31 -30.73 0.57
C ALA A 526 -2.96 -29.54 1.47
N PHE A 527 -3.57 -29.47 2.64
CA PHE A 527 -3.15 -28.57 3.70
C PHE A 527 -3.54 -29.08 5.09
N ASP A 528 -2.97 -28.49 6.13
CA ASP A 528 -3.42 -28.66 7.51
C ASP A 528 -3.90 -27.33 8.14
N VAL A 529 -4.58 -27.44 9.27
CA VAL A 529 -4.85 -26.36 10.22
C VAL A 529 -4.34 -26.83 11.58
N TYR A 530 -3.16 -26.36 11.98
CA TYR A 530 -2.46 -26.89 13.15
C TYR A 530 -2.27 -25.84 14.25
N TYR A 531 -3.02 -25.97 15.34
CA TYR A 531 -2.90 -25.07 16.50
C TYR A 531 -1.71 -25.46 17.38
N TRP A 532 -0.70 -24.58 17.48
CA TRP A 532 0.57 -24.87 18.14
C TRP A 532 0.95 -23.91 19.29
N PRO A 533 0.14 -23.81 20.36
CA PRO A 533 0.39 -22.86 21.45
C PRO A 533 1.69 -23.12 22.21
N ASN A 534 2.16 -24.37 22.38
CA ASN A 534 3.40 -24.64 23.11
C ASN A 534 4.66 -24.03 22.47
N ASN A 535 4.59 -23.64 21.19
CA ASN A 535 5.72 -23.04 20.48
C ASN A 535 5.54 -21.54 20.22
N GLY A 536 4.65 -20.88 20.97
CA GLY A 536 4.44 -19.43 20.92
C GLY A 536 3.50 -18.95 19.81
N TYR A 537 2.61 -19.84 19.33
CA TYR A 537 1.56 -19.53 18.36
C TYR A 537 0.16 -19.66 18.99
N ASP A 538 -0.01 -19.14 20.20
CA ASP A 538 -1.25 -19.20 20.98
C ASP A 538 -2.35 -18.27 20.45
N ASP A 539 -1.98 -17.28 19.65
CA ASP A 539 -2.90 -16.39 18.92
C ASP A 539 -3.81 -17.15 17.94
N GLY A 540 -3.35 -18.30 17.44
CA GLY A 540 -4.14 -19.22 16.62
C GLY A 540 -3.82 -19.18 15.12
N VAL A 541 -4.62 -19.92 14.38
CA VAL A 541 -4.55 -20.09 12.93
C VAL A 541 -5.96 -20.08 12.36
N SER A 542 -6.15 -19.47 11.19
CA SER A 542 -7.39 -19.59 10.44
C SER A 542 -7.11 -19.95 8.99
N VAL A 543 -7.96 -20.78 8.41
CA VAL A 543 -7.94 -21.09 6.97
C VAL A 543 -9.34 -20.92 6.42
N THR A 544 -9.48 -20.04 5.43
CA THR A 544 -10.72 -19.84 4.68
C THR A 544 -10.50 -20.27 3.23
N VAL A 545 -11.40 -21.12 2.73
CA VAL A 545 -11.37 -21.65 1.37
C VAL A 545 -12.59 -21.15 0.61
N ASP A 546 -12.35 -20.25 -0.34
CA ASP A 546 -13.34 -19.73 -1.28
C ASP A 546 -12.72 -19.65 -2.67
N THR A 547 -12.54 -20.82 -3.29
CA THR A 547 -11.88 -20.96 -4.59
C THR A 547 -12.79 -21.67 -5.58
N THR A 548 -12.65 -21.38 -6.86
CA THR A 548 -13.24 -22.18 -7.94
C THR A 548 -12.33 -23.34 -8.37
N GLY A 549 -11.14 -23.43 -7.81
CA GLY A 549 -10.15 -24.48 -8.12
C GLY A 549 -10.39 -25.80 -7.38
N THR A 550 -9.44 -26.73 -7.55
CA THR A 550 -9.52 -28.08 -6.96
C THR A 550 -8.46 -28.25 -5.87
N ILE A 551 -8.88 -28.80 -4.73
CA ILE A 551 -8.02 -29.23 -3.63
C ILE A 551 -8.05 -30.75 -3.61
N GLU A 552 -6.96 -31.39 -4.00
CA GLU A 552 -6.81 -32.85 -4.07
C GLU A 552 -5.76 -33.32 -3.07
N GLY A 553 -6.16 -34.18 -2.14
CA GLY A 553 -5.38 -34.59 -0.97
C GLY A 553 -6.20 -34.42 0.31
N ASN A 554 -5.87 -35.21 1.33
CA ASN A 554 -6.55 -35.10 2.62
C ASN A 554 -6.28 -33.73 3.26
N VAL A 555 -7.19 -33.30 4.14
CA VAL A 555 -7.00 -32.10 4.97
C VAL A 555 -6.80 -32.56 6.41
N GLN A 556 -5.83 -31.99 7.11
CA GLN A 556 -5.59 -32.31 8.52
C GLN A 556 -6.03 -31.16 9.43
N TYR A 557 -6.65 -31.47 10.57
CA TYR A 557 -7.05 -30.48 11.57
C TYR A 557 -6.68 -30.97 12.96
N GLY A 558 -5.91 -30.20 13.72
CA GLY A 558 -5.52 -30.63 15.06
C GLY A 558 -4.70 -29.63 15.83
N SER A 559 -4.33 -30.01 17.05
CA SER A 559 -3.46 -29.24 17.92
C SER A 559 -2.17 -29.99 18.25
N ASP A 560 -1.25 -29.29 18.92
CA ASP A 560 -0.04 -29.88 19.50
C ASP A 560 -0.28 -30.86 20.67
N GLY A 561 -1.54 -31.10 21.06
CA GLY A 561 -1.92 -32.02 22.12
C GLY A 561 -1.59 -31.52 23.53
N SER A 562 -1.16 -30.27 23.67
CA SER A 562 -0.97 -29.62 24.97
C SER A 562 -2.32 -29.34 25.64
N THR A 563 -2.31 -29.10 26.95
CA THR A 563 -3.53 -28.75 27.71
C THR A 563 -4.23 -27.53 27.10
N THR A 564 -3.47 -26.51 26.69
CA THR A 564 -4.00 -25.32 26.00
C THR A 564 -4.47 -25.68 24.59
N GLY A 565 -3.65 -26.43 23.86
CA GLY A 565 -3.93 -26.86 22.48
C GLY A 565 -5.27 -27.57 22.37
N VAL A 566 -5.52 -28.58 23.20
CA VAL A 566 -6.79 -29.33 23.16
C VAL A 566 -7.97 -28.50 23.67
N ALA A 567 -7.76 -27.57 24.60
CA ALA A 567 -8.83 -26.77 25.23
C ALA A 567 -9.35 -25.64 24.34
N ASP A 568 -8.45 -25.00 23.58
CA ASP A 568 -8.76 -23.76 22.88
C ASP A 568 -8.86 -23.96 21.35
N ILE A 569 -8.62 -25.17 20.83
CA ILE A 569 -8.56 -25.43 19.37
C ILE A 569 -9.83 -24.99 18.63
N ALA A 570 -11.02 -25.19 19.19
CA ALA A 570 -12.26 -24.79 18.52
C ALA A 570 -12.37 -23.27 18.32
N GLU A 571 -11.79 -22.47 19.22
CA GLU A 571 -11.75 -21.01 19.13
C GLU A 571 -10.54 -20.52 18.32
N LYS A 572 -9.40 -21.22 18.43
CA LYS A 572 -8.09 -20.77 17.95
C LYS A 572 -7.64 -21.39 16.62
N ALA A 573 -8.32 -22.43 16.14
CA ALA A 573 -8.11 -23.01 14.82
C ALA A 573 -9.42 -23.00 14.03
N ALA A 574 -9.62 -21.98 13.22
CA ALA A 574 -10.79 -21.89 12.34
C ALA A 574 -10.49 -22.52 10.97
N LEU A 575 -11.37 -23.38 10.49
CA LEU A 575 -11.36 -23.88 9.11
C LEU A 575 -12.72 -23.60 8.50
N VAL A 576 -12.80 -22.70 7.52
CA VAL A 576 -14.04 -22.36 6.83
C VAL A 576 -13.94 -22.78 5.37
N ILE A 577 -14.85 -23.66 4.92
CA ILE A 577 -15.00 -24.04 3.52
C ILE A 577 -16.26 -23.38 2.96
N GLU A 578 -16.07 -22.31 2.20
CA GLU A 578 -17.16 -21.57 1.54
C GLU A 578 -17.39 -22.08 0.11
N ASN A 579 -16.31 -22.44 -0.59
CA ASN A 579 -16.38 -22.96 -1.96
C ASN A 579 -15.14 -23.79 -2.33
N GLY A 580 -15.25 -24.57 -3.42
CA GLY A 580 -14.14 -25.34 -4.00
C GLY A 580 -14.48 -26.81 -4.24
N ALA A 581 -13.71 -27.45 -5.12
CA ALA A 581 -13.80 -28.89 -5.33
C ALA A 581 -12.78 -29.60 -4.43
N ILE A 582 -13.25 -30.19 -3.33
CA ILE A 582 -12.44 -30.86 -2.30
C ILE A 582 -12.45 -32.38 -2.56
N ARG A 583 -11.27 -32.94 -2.83
CA ARG A 583 -11.06 -34.37 -3.11
C ARG A 583 -10.11 -34.96 -2.09
N GLY A 584 -10.66 -35.51 -1.02
CA GLY A 584 -9.89 -35.94 0.13
C GLY A 584 -10.70 -35.93 1.42
N GLU A 585 -10.26 -36.75 2.36
CA GLU A 585 -10.89 -36.87 3.68
C GLU A 585 -10.37 -35.79 4.63
N ILE A 586 -11.22 -35.36 5.57
CA ILE A 586 -10.81 -34.58 6.73
C ILE A 586 -10.33 -35.53 7.84
N ASP A 587 -9.10 -35.32 8.32
CA ASP A 587 -8.47 -36.08 9.41
C ASP A 587 -8.28 -35.18 10.63
N THR A 588 -8.97 -35.50 11.73
CA THR A 588 -8.89 -34.72 12.98
C THR A 588 -8.11 -35.44 14.07
N TYR A 589 -7.28 -34.72 14.83
CA TYR A 589 -6.49 -35.30 15.91
C TYR A 589 -6.22 -34.32 17.07
N ASN A 590 -5.82 -34.87 18.23
CA ASN A 590 -5.52 -34.10 19.44
C ASN A 590 -6.65 -33.12 19.83
N LEU A 591 -7.88 -33.64 19.93
CA LEU A 591 -9.06 -32.91 20.39
C LEU A 591 -9.48 -33.40 21.77
N ASN A 592 -10.16 -32.57 22.56
CA ASN A 592 -10.83 -33.03 23.79
C ASN A 592 -12.02 -33.96 23.49
N ALA A 593 -12.80 -33.60 22.46
CA ALA A 593 -13.91 -34.37 21.93
C ALA A 593 -13.94 -34.19 20.41
N SER A 594 -14.52 -35.14 19.67
CA SER A 594 -14.58 -35.07 18.20
C SER A 594 -15.34 -33.85 17.67
N SER A 595 -16.25 -33.29 18.47
CA SER A 595 -17.01 -32.07 18.14
C SER A 595 -16.30 -30.76 18.51
N ASP A 596 -15.18 -30.83 19.23
CA ASP A 596 -14.44 -29.65 19.72
C ASP A 596 -13.54 -29.10 18.61
N THR A 597 -14.17 -28.50 17.60
CA THR A 597 -13.51 -28.00 16.39
C THR A 597 -14.06 -26.64 15.98
N GLY A 598 -13.24 -25.86 15.27
CA GLY A 598 -13.60 -24.63 14.58
C GLY A 598 -13.85 -24.83 13.08
N ILE A 599 -14.20 -26.07 12.67
CA ILE A 599 -14.45 -26.41 11.26
C ILE A 599 -15.90 -26.04 10.90
N ARG A 600 -16.09 -25.35 9.78
CA ARG A 600 -17.39 -24.94 9.24
C ARG A 600 -17.40 -25.14 7.72
N VAL A 601 -18.33 -25.95 7.23
CA VAL A 601 -18.48 -26.24 5.81
C VAL A 601 -19.79 -25.65 5.31
N THR A 602 -19.73 -24.54 4.58
CA THR A 602 -20.90 -23.78 4.10
C THR A 602 -21.07 -23.78 2.59
N GLY A 603 -20.11 -24.32 1.84
CA GLY A 603 -20.29 -24.65 0.43
C GLY A 603 -19.21 -25.59 -0.11
N GLY A 604 -19.15 -25.72 -1.44
CA GLY A 604 -18.20 -26.58 -2.16
C GLY A 604 -18.75 -27.93 -2.63
N THR A 605 -17.88 -28.74 -3.22
CA THR A 605 -18.17 -30.08 -3.74
C THR A 605 -17.14 -31.09 -3.23
N PHE A 606 -17.57 -32.25 -2.77
CA PHE A 606 -16.76 -33.23 -2.04
C PHE A 606 -16.83 -34.62 -2.70
N ASP A 607 -15.74 -35.39 -2.70
CA ASP A 607 -15.74 -36.76 -3.26
C ASP A 607 -16.10 -37.85 -2.22
N ASN A 608 -16.32 -37.46 -0.97
CA ASN A 608 -16.66 -38.33 0.14
C ASN A 608 -17.49 -37.58 1.20
N THR A 609 -17.97 -38.28 2.21
CA THR A 609 -18.89 -37.74 3.24
C THR A 609 -18.22 -37.47 4.59
N THR A 610 -16.89 -37.52 4.71
CA THR A 610 -16.20 -37.27 6.00
C THR A 610 -16.41 -35.84 6.52
N TRP A 611 -16.81 -34.94 5.63
CA TRP A 611 -17.07 -33.53 5.93
C TRP A 611 -18.49 -33.25 6.46
N SER A 612 -19.41 -34.22 6.41
CA SER A 612 -20.83 -34.02 6.76
C SER A 612 -21.04 -33.50 8.18
N ASP A 613 -20.20 -33.94 9.13
CA ASP A 613 -20.31 -33.57 10.56
C ASP A 613 -20.03 -32.08 10.82
N TYR A 614 -19.49 -31.35 9.84
CA TYR A 614 -19.10 -29.94 9.95
C TYR A 614 -19.99 -28.98 9.16
N THR A 615 -21.10 -29.49 8.61
CA THR A 615 -22.12 -28.68 7.94
C THR A 615 -23.04 -27.98 8.96
N PRO A 616 -23.66 -26.83 8.62
CA PRO A 616 -24.62 -26.17 9.48
C PRO A 616 -25.76 -27.10 9.88
N ALA A 617 -26.24 -26.97 11.12
CA ALA A 617 -27.32 -27.83 11.60
C ALA A 617 -28.59 -27.71 10.73
N GLY A 618 -29.23 -28.85 10.45
CA GLY A 618 -30.29 -28.95 9.43
C GLY A 618 -29.76 -29.25 8.01
N ASN A 619 -28.45 -29.33 7.82
CA ASN A 619 -27.82 -29.64 6.54
C ASN A 619 -26.90 -30.86 6.68
N THR A 620 -26.58 -31.47 5.54
CA THR A 620 -25.61 -32.55 5.42
C THR A 620 -25.04 -32.57 4.00
N LEU A 621 -24.14 -33.51 3.72
CA LEU A 621 -23.69 -33.76 2.36
C LEU A 621 -24.64 -34.72 1.63
N VAL A 622 -25.19 -34.25 0.51
CA VAL A 622 -26.10 -35.01 -0.36
C VAL A 622 -25.44 -35.28 -1.72
N PRO A 623 -25.69 -36.44 -2.37
CA PRO A 623 -25.11 -36.73 -3.67
C PRO A 623 -25.53 -35.72 -4.74
N ASP A 624 -24.58 -35.25 -5.56
CA ASP A 624 -24.83 -34.32 -6.67
C ASP A 624 -25.32 -35.01 -7.96
N GLY A 625 -25.43 -36.35 -7.95
CA GLY A 625 -25.78 -37.18 -9.11
C GLY A 625 -24.62 -37.52 -10.07
N ASN A 626 -23.44 -36.94 -9.86
CA ASN A 626 -22.23 -37.14 -10.69
C ASN A 626 -21.12 -37.89 -9.95
N GLY A 627 -21.41 -38.42 -8.76
CA GLY A 627 -20.46 -39.16 -7.94
C GLY A 627 -19.72 -38.30 -6.91
N ASN A 628 -20.12 -37.04 -6.74
CA ASN A 628 -19.67 -36.17 -5.66
C ASN A 628 -20.84 -35.87 -4.71
N TYR A 629 -20.56 -35.05 -3.71
CA TYR A 629 -21.50 -34.56 -2.72
C TYR A 629 -21.43 -33.04 -2.63
N VAL A 630 -22.57 -32.42 -2.37
CA VAL A 630 -22.72 -30.98 -2.10
C VAL A 630 -23.48 -30.81 -0.80
N ILE A 631 -23.44 -29.61 -0.24
CA ILE A 631 -24.30 -29.30 0.91
C ILE A 631 -25.75 -29.28 0.45
N GLY A 632 -26.61 -29.94 1.20
CA GLY A 632 -28.05 -29.86 1.06
C GLY A 632 -28.74 -30.17 2.37
N VAL A 633 -30.06 -30.17 2.32
CA VAL A 633 -30.92 -30.44 3.47
C VAL A 633 -30.65 -31.80 4.10
N ASP A 634 -30.52 -31.83 5.43
CA ASP A 634 -30.63 -33.07 6.20
C ASP A 634 -32.09 -33.31 6.59
N GLU A 635 -32.81 -34.10 5.79
CA GLU A 635 -34.22 -34.42 6.04
C GLU A 635 -34.48 -35.07 7.42
N ALA A 636 -33.45 -35.59 8.10
CA ALA A 636 -33.60 -36.19 9.42
C ALA A 636 -33.66 -35.15 10.55
N THR A 637 -33.04 -33.97 10.37
CA THR A 637 -32.90 -32.95 11.42
C THR A 637 -33.50 -31.60 11.05
N ALA A 638 -33.61 -31.29 9.76
CA ALA A 638 -34.22 -30.06 9.26
C ALA A 638 -35.73 -30.04 9.56
N ILE A 639 -36.20 -28.90 10.02
CA ILE A 639 -37.61 -28.61 10.27
C ILE A 639 -38.19 -27.76 9.16
N ALA A 640 -37.40 -26.84 8.63
CA ALA A 640 -37.77 -25.92 7.58
C ALA A 640 -36.67 -25.85 6.52
N GLU A 641 -37.03 -25.44 5.31
CA GLU A 641 -36.12 -25.26 4.18
C GLU A 641 -36.39 -23.95 3.46
N VAL A 642 -35.31 -23.29 3.02
CA VAL A 642 -35.34 -22.13 2.10
C VAL A 642 -34.24 -22.36 1.07
N ASP A 643 -34.58 -22.28 -0.22
CA ASP A 643 -33.63 -22.40 -1.34
C ASP A 643 -32.65 -23.60 -1.23
N ASP A 644 -33.18 -24.80 -0.97
CA ASP A 644 -32.43 -26.05 -0.75
C ASP A 644 -31.50 -26.07 0.49
N VAL A 645 -31.63 -25.08 1.40
CA VAL A 645 -30.91 -25.00 2.68
C VAL A 645 -31.84 -25.37 3.83
N GLY A 646 -31.42 -26.30 4.68
CA GLY A 646 -32.19 -26.78 5.82
C GLY A 646 -31.94 -25.99 7.11
N TYR A 647 -32.99 -25.82 7.90
CA TYR A 647 -32.98 -25.09 9.18
C TYR A 647 -33.67 -25.90 10.26
N MET A 648 -33.15 -25.87 11.48
CA MET A 648 -33.73 -26.58 12.63
C MET A 648 -34.98 -25.91 13.21
N ASN A 649 -35.29 -24.68 12.80
CA ASN A 649 -36.49 -23.97 13.22
C ASN A 649 -36.95 -22.96 12.16
N VAL A 650 -38.21 -22.54 12.28
CA VAL A 650 -38.88 -21.66 11.32
C VAL A 650 -38.37 -20.22 11.39
N GLN A 651 -37.94 -19.73 12.55
CA GLN A 651 -37.44 -18.35 12.67
C GLN A 651 -36.12 -18.18 11.91
N ASP A 652 -35.17 -19.10 12.07
CA ASP A 652 -33.88 -19.03 11.38
C ASP A 652 -34.05 -19.08 9.85
N ALA A 653 -35.00 -19.89 9.37
CA ALA A 653 -35.38 -19.92 7.95
C ALA A 653 -35.95 -18.55 7.47
N ILE A 654 -36.82 -17.93 8.26
CA ILE A 654 -37.36 -16.59 7.96
C ILE A 654 -36.26 -15.52 7.98
N ASP A 655 -35.30 -15.64 8.89
CA ASP A 655 -34.21 -14.69 9.04
C ASP A 655 -33.27 -14.73 7.83
N ALA A 656 -33.08 -15.91 7.23
CA ALA A 656 -32.28 -16.12 6.02
C ALA A 656 -32.90 -15.52 4.73
N ILE A 657 -34.20 -15.24 4.71
CA ILE A 657 -34.86 -14.60 3.56
C ILE A 657 -34.49 -13.12 3.50
N ASP A 658 -33.91 -12.63 2.41
CA ASP A 658 -33.58 -11.21 2.28
C ASP A 658 -34.82 -10.30 2.17
N THR A 659 -35.68 -10.55 1.17
CA THR A 659 -36.84 -9.70 0.86
C THR A 659 -38.10 -10.53 0.61
N GLU A 660 -38.03 -11.54 -0.25
CA GLU A 660 -39.13 -12.44 -0.55
C GLU A 660 -38.60 -13.87 -0.66
N GLY A 661 -39.30 -14.84 -0.07
CA GLY A 661 -38.89 -16.24 -0.12
C GLY A 661 -39.92 -17.19 0.47
N THR A 662 -39.75 -18.48 0.20
CA THR A 662 -40.62 -19.55 0.70
C THR A 662 -39.89 -20.39 1.74
N VAL A 663 -40.48 -20.48 2.93
CA VAL A 663 -40.14 -21.42 3.99
C VAL A 663 -41.02 -22.64 3.84
N THR A 664 -40.43 -23.78 3.49
CA THR A 664 -41.15 -25.06 3.38
C THR A 664 -40.95 -25.88 4.65
N LEU A 665 -42.02 -26.36 5.28
CA LEU A 665 -41.89 -27.26 6.43
C LEU A 665 -41.55 -28.69 5.98
N LEU A 666 -40.51 -29.24 6.59
CA LEU A 666 -40.05 -30.62 6.39
C LEU A 666 -40.55 -31.54 7.51
N GLY A 667 -40.68 -30.99 8.72
CA GLY A 667 -41.16 -31.68 9.92
C GLY A 667 -42.26 -30.93 10.65
N ASN A 668 -42.98 -31.63 11.53
CA ASN A 668 -43.85 -30.95 12.50
C ASN A 668 -42.98 -30.13 13.45
N TYR A 669 -43.38 -28.90 13.72
CA TYR A 669 -42.61 -27.96 14.52
C TYR A 669 -43.43 -27.45 15.72
N THR A 670 -42.77 -27.25 16.85
CA THR A 670 -43.33 -26.48 17.97
C THR A 670 -42.35 -25.39 18.35
N GLY A 671 -42.77 -24.13 18.26
CA GLY A 671 -41.91 -22.99 18.54
C GLY A 671 -42.58 -21.67 18.20
N THR A 672 -41.80 -20.61 18.04
CA THR A 672 -42.31 -19.27 17.75
C THR A 672 -41.64 -18.70 16.51
N PHE A 673 -42.31 -17.77 15.84
CA PHE A 673 -41.71 -16.98 14.79
C PHE A 673 -42.38 -15.60 14.70
N THR A 674 -41.72 -14.67 14.02
CA THR A 674 -42.22 -13.35 13.64
C THR A 674 -41.80 -13.08 12.21
N VAL A 675 -42.67 -12.39 11.46
CA VAL A 675 -42.35 -11.89 10.12
C VAL A 675 -41.96 -10.42 10.22
N PRO A 676 -40.68 -10.05 10.01
CA PRO A 676 -40.21 -8.67 10.09
C PRO A 676 -40.84 -7.75 9.04
N ALA A 677 -40.91 -6.46 9.33
CA ALA A 677 -41.35 -5.45 8.36
C ALA A 677 -40.45 -5.45 7.12
N GLY A 678 -41.05 -5.31 5.93
CA GLY A 678 -40.32 -5.28 4.66
C GLY A 678 -39.96 -6.66 4.08
N LYS A 679 -40.25 -7.77 4.78
CA LYS A 679 -40.13 -9.12 4.23
C LYS A 679 -41.48 -9.68 3.79
N THR A 680 -41.48 -10.46 2.71
CA THR A 680 -42.59 -11.27 2.21
C THR A 680 -42.21 -12.74 2.38
N VAL A 681 -42.84 -13.40 3.34
CA VAL A 681 -42.58 -14.80 3.66
C VAL A 681 -43.77 -15.64 3.23
N THR A 682 -43.53 -16.59 2.34
CA THR A 682 -44.47 -17.69 2.12
C THR A 682 -44.08 -18.83 3.05
N LEU A 683 -44.94 -19.22 3.98
CA LEU A 683 -44.77 -20.42 4.78
C LEU A 683 -45.64 -21.52 4.19
N ASP A 684 -45.00 -22.44 3.46
CA ASP A 684 -45.62 -23.66 2.98
C ASP A 684 -45.60 -24.71 4.09
N LEU A 685 -46.79 -25.06 4.58
CA LEU A 685 -46.97 -26.05 5.62
C LEU A 685 -46.64 -27.46 5.12
N ASN A 686 -46.70 -27.71 3.81
CA ASN A 686 -46.31 -28.99 3.18
C ASN A 686 -46.84 -30.24 3.92
N GLY A 687 -48.12 -30.20 4.32
CA GLY A 687 -48.80 -31.26 5.06
C GLY A 687 -48.35 -31.44 6.53
N LYS A 688 -47.54 -30.53 7.06
CA LYS A 688 -47.01 -30.56 8.44
C LYS A 688 -47.81 -29.65 9.37
N THR A 689 -47.68 -29.90 10.66
CA THR A 689 -48.26 -29.08 11.72
C THR A 689 -47.19 -28.19 12.36
N LEU A 690 -47.40 -26.88 12.32
CA LEU A 690 -46.67 -25.89 13.11
C LEU A 690 -47.51 -25.52 14.33
N THR A 691 -46.99 -25.76 15.53
CA THR A 691 -47.62 -25.36 16.80
C THR A 691 -46.88 -24.16 17.38
N HIS A 692 -47.51 -22.99 17.37
CA HIS A 692 -46.98 -21.80 17.99
C HIS A 692 -46.97 -21.93 19.51
N SER A 693 -45.82 -21.70 20.13
CA SER A 693 -45.62 -21.84 21.57
C SER A 693 -45.81 -20.53 22.36
N GLY A 694 -45.98 -19.39 21.68
CA GLY A 694 -46.22 -18.08 22.29
C GLY A 694 -47.70 -17.75 22.45
N GLU A 695 -47.99 -16.51 22.88
CA GLU A 695 -49.36 -15.99 22.90
C GLU A 695 -49.81 -15.70 21.47
N ASP A 696 -49.25 -14.68 20.81
CA ASP A 696 -49.63 -14.29 19.45
C ASP A 696 -48.46 -14.46 18.45
N ILE A 697 -48.79 -14.81 17.20
CA ILE A 697 -47.83 -14.75 16.09
C ILE A 697 -47.84 -13.31 15.55
N THR A 698 -46.67 -12.67 15.49
CA THR A 698 -46.57 -11.28 15.02
C THR A 698 -46.15 -11.21 13.55
N VAL A 699 -46.90 -10.47 12.75
CA VAL A 699 -46.64 -10.20 11.33
C VAL A 699 -46.54 -8.69 11.12
N LEU A 700 -45.32 -8.21 10.88
CA LEU A 700 -45.01 -6.80 10.59
C LEU A 700 -44.75 -6.56 9.09
N GLY A 701 -44.37 -7.61 8.35
CA GLY A 701 -44.24 -7.63 6.89
C GLY A 701 -45.44 -8.29 6.21
N GLU A 702 -45.18 -9.13 5.20
CA GLU A 702 -46.17 -9.96 4.54
C GLU A 702 -45.96 -11.44 4.86
N LEU A 703 -47.00 -12.12 5.36
CA LEU A 703 -47.04 -13.57 5.57
C LEU A 703 -48.08 -14.19 4.63
N VAL A 704 -47.64 -15.10 3.78
CA VAL A 704 -48.51 -15.98 3.00
C VAL A 704 -48.45 -17.38 3.62
N ILE A 705 -49.60 -17.96 3.96
CA ILE A 705 -49.71 -19.35 4.39
C ILE A 705 -50.28 -20.16 3.25
N GLU A 706 -49.56 -21.22 2.88
CA GLU A 706 -50.06 -22.25 1.98
C GLU A 706 -49.75 -23.64 2.50
N ASP A 707 -50.32 -24.64 1.85
CA ASP A 707 -50.12 -26.04 2.14
C ASP A 707 -50.14 -26.81 0.81
N SER A 708 -48.95 -27.07 0.29
CA SER A 708 -48.75 -27.68 -1.02
C SER A 708 -49.11 -29.18 -1.05
N ALA A 709 -48.97 -29.88 0.08
CA ALA A 709 -49.23 -31.33 0.18
C ALA A 709 -50.61 -31.68 0.76
N GLY A 710 -51.29 -30.73 1.40
CA GLY A 710 -52.60 -30.92 2.01
C GLY A 710 -52.52 -31.42 3.47
N SER A 711 -53.53 -31.08 4.27
CA SER A 711 -53.66 -31.39 5.72
C SER A 711 -52.68 -30.69 6.65
N GLY A 712 -51.87 -29.77 6.14
CA GLY A 712 -51.01 -28.88 6.89
C GLY A 712 -51.80 -27.93 7.77
N LYS A 713 -51.24 -27.61 8.95
CA LYS A 713 -51.93 -26.85 9.98
C LYS A 713 -51.00 -25.93 10.77
N LEU A 714 -51.39 -24.67 10.92
CA LEU A 714 -50.80 -23.72 11.86
C LEU A 714 -51.70 -23.58 13.09
N THR A 715 -51.21 -24.00 14.26
CA THR A 715 -51.94 -23.93 15.54
C THR A 715 -51.33 -22.87 16.43
N SER A 716 -52.14 -22.04 17.09
CA SER A 716 -51.69 -21.07 18.07
C SER A 716 -52.63 -21.01 19.28
N GLN A 717 -52.11 -20.57 20.44
CA GLN A 717 -52.99 -20.24 21.57
C GLN A 717 -53.68 -18.89 21.34
N GLY A 718 -52.96 -17.90 20.83
CA GLY A 718 -53.50 -16.59 20.48
C GLY A 718 -53.73 -16.41 18.97
N SER A 719 -53.76 -15.14 18.56
CA SER A 719 -54.10 -14.74 17.20
C SER A 719 -52.85 -14.66 16.32
N ILE A 720 -53.04 -14.67 15.01
CA ILE A 720 -52.07 -14.07 14.09
C ILE A 720 -52.31 -12.57 14.08
N VAL A 721 -51.44 -11.82 14.74
CA VAL A 721 -51.51 -10.36 14.84
C VAL A 721 -50.77 -9.75 13.66
N VAL A 722 -51.50 -9.06 12.79
CA VAL A 722 -50.96 -8.36 11.63
C VAL A 722 -50.98 -6.87 11.93
N ASP A 723 -49.80 -6.26 12.06
CA ASP A 723 -49.65 -4.91 12.61
C ASP A 723 -48.80 -4.01 11.70
N GLY A 724 -49.46 -3.03 11.07
CA GLY A 724 -48.83 -2.02 10.22
C GLY A 724 -49.65 -1.71 8.97
N ASP A 725 -49.54 -0.49 8.44
CA ASP A 725 -50.29 -0.04 7.24
C ASP A 725 -49.85 -0.74 5.94
N THR A 726 -48.68 -1.36 5.97
CA THR A 726 -48.09 -2.16 4.90
C THR A 726 -48.02 -3.65 5.26
N ALA A 727 -48.39 -4.03 6.49
CA ALA A 727 -48.38 -5.42 6.93
C ALA A 727 -49.56 -6.19 6.33
N LYS A 728 -49.29 -7.41 5.89
CA LYS A 728 -50.26 -8.23 5.16
C LYS A 728 -50.21 -9.69 5.57
N PHE A 729 -51.38 -10.30 5.67
CA PHE A 729 -51.52 -11.73 5.83
C PHE A 729 -52.38 -12.30 4.69
N THR A 730 -51.96 -13.41 4.12
CA THR A 730 -52.71 -14.14 3.08
C THR A 730 -52.81 -15.61 3.46
N LEU A 731 -54.02 -16.17 3.49
CA LEU A 731 -54.25 -17.62 3.58
C LEU A 731 -54.69 -18.14 2.21
N GLU A 732 -53.80 -18.88 1.54
CA GLU A 732 -54.10 -19.53 0.26
C GLU A 732 -54.68 -20.93 0.47
N SER A 733 -54.11 -21.72 1.38
CA SER A 733 -54.58 -23.07 1.72
C SER A 733 -54.10 -23.52 3.11
N GLY A 734 -54.49 -24.73 3.56
CA GLY A 734 -54.18 -25.25 4.90
C GLY A 734 -55.21 -24.89 5.97
N ALA A 735 -54.90 -25.22 7.23
CA ALA A 735 -55.76 -24.93 8.39
C ALA A 735 -55.07 -24.03 9.41
N LEU A 736 -55.74 -22.97 9.85
CA LEU A 736 -55.34 -22.13 10.98
C LEU A 736 -56.24 -22.47 12.18
N GLU A 737 -55.64 -22.80 13.32
CA GLU A 737 -56.37 -23.04 14.57
C GLU A 737 -55.88 -22.18 15.73
N SER A 738 -56.70 -21.23 16.17
CA SER A 738 -56.45 -20.37 17.34
C SER A 738 -57.29 -20.79 18.54
N THR A 739 -56.67 -21.42 19.52
CA THR A 739 -57.41 -22.16 20.56
C THR A 739 -57.97 -21.31 21.70
N ASN A 740 -57.44 -20.12 21.97
CA ASN A 740 -57.88 -19.23 23.06
C ASN A 740 -58.21 -17.80 22.63
N ASN A 741 -58.09 -17.47 21.33
CA ASN A 741 -58.27 -16.09 20.84
C ASN A 741 -58.93 -16.01 19.44
N TYR A 742 -58.85 -14.85 18.78
CA TYR A 742 -59.22 -14.66 17.38
C TYR A 742 -58.29 -15.46 16.46
N GLY A 743 -58.74 -15.78 15.24
CA GLY A 743 -57.90 -16.43 14.22
C GLY A 743 -56.80 -15.48 13.73
N ILE A 744 -57.22 -14.45 12.97
CA ILE A 744 -56.35 -13.38 12.48
C ILE A 744 -56.86 -12.06 13.06
N TYR A 745 -55.94 -11.21 13.52
CA TYR A 745 -56.25 -9.91 14.12
C TYR A 745 -55.43 -8.81 13.44
N CYS A 746 -56.08 -8.07 12.52
CA CYS A 746 -55.45 -6.96 11.80
C CYS A 746 -55.62 -5.63 12.55
N MET A 747 -54.54 -4.86 12.66
CA MET A 747 -54.56 -3.53 13.25
C MET A 747 -53.66 -2.52 12.51
N ASN A 748 -53.83 -1.24 12.84
CA ASN A 748 -53.03 -0.13 12.28
C ASN A 748 -52.98 -0.05 10.74
N GLY A 749 -54.05 -0.50 10.06
CA GLY A 749 -54.16 -0.45 8.59
C GLY A 749 -53.75 -1.73 7.87
N ALA A 750 -53.40 -2.79 8.61
CA ALA A 750 -53.03 -4.08 8.06
C ALA A 750 -54.14 -4.73 7.22
N THR A 751 -53.73 -5.59 6.29
CA THR A 751 -54.62 -6.32 5.37
C THR A 751 -54.58 -7.81 5.63
N ALA A 752 -55.75 -8.46 5.74
CA ALA A 752 -55.88 -9.92 5.67
C ALA A 752 -56.65 -10.34 4.42
N ILE A 753 -56.12 -11.33 3.70
CA ILE A 753 -56.73 -11.96 2.53
C ILE A 753 -56.90 -13.45 2.82
N VAL A 754 -58.09 -13.99 2.57
CA VAL A 754 -58.36 -15.43 2.70
C VAL A 754 -58.92 -15.91 1.37
N ASN A 755 -58.07 -16.59 0.60
CA ASN A 755 -58.40 -17.12 -0.72
C ASN A 755 -58.86 -18.59 -0.63
N GLY A 756 -58.36 -19.33 0.36
CA GLY A 756 -58.71 -20.73 0.62
C GLY A 756 -58.37 -21.16 2.05
N GLY A 757 -58.41 -22.48 2.29
CA GLY A 757 -58.14 -23.08 3.60
C GLY A 757 -59.31 -23.02 4.60
N SER A 758 -59.02 -23.26 5.88
CA SER A 758 -59.97 -23.17 6.99
C SER A 758 -59.38 -22.43 8.19
N ILE A 759 -60.21 -21.65 8.88
CA ILE A 759 -59.83 -20.94 10.10
C ILE A 759 -60.79 -21.35 11.22
N ASP A 760 -60.28 -22.04 12.23
CA ASP A 760 -61.01 -22.34 13.46
C ASP A 760 -60.43 -21.52 14.61
N SER A 761 -61.29 -20.83 15.35
CA SER A 761 -60.86 -19.93 16.42
C SER A 761 -61.83 -19.93 17.60
N TYR A 762 -61.38 -19.60 18.80
CA TYR A 762 -62.25 -19.49 19.98
C TYR A 762 -63.25 -18.33 19.89
N TYR A 763 -62.81 -17.15 19.42
CA TYR A 763 -63.67 -15.98 19.25
C TYR A 763 -64.23 -15.86 17.84
N ALA A 764 -63.53 -15.14 16.95
CA ALA A 764 -63.89 -14.98 15.55
C ALA A 764 -62.67 -15.24 14.63
N PRO A 765 -62.88 -15.80 13.43
CA PRO A 765 -61.78 -16.19 12.55
C PRO A 765 -60.99 -15.00 11.97
N LEU A 766 -61.61 -13.81 11.88
CA LEU A 766 -61.04 -12.56 11.36
C LEU A 766 -61.45 -11.39 12.26
#